data_AF-A0A1Y4LWX6-F1
#
_entry.id   AF-A0A1Y4LWX6-F1
#
_cell.length_a   1.000
_cell.length_b   1.000
_cell.length_c   1.000
_cell.angle_alpha   90.00
_cell.angle_beta   90.00
_cell.angle_gamma   90.00
#
_symmetry.space_group_name_H-M   'P 1'
#
loop_
_entity.id
_entity.type
_entity.pdbx_description
1 polymer ?
#
loop_
_entity_poly.entity_id
_entity_poly.type
_entity_poly.pdbx_seq_one_letter_code
_entity_poly.pdbx_strand_id
1 'polypeptide(L)'
;MQRTLCYLDGAMGTMLQQAGLETGRAPETLNLENPDLIVRTHLAYLEAGAQIIYANTFGANREKLAREGVDTTEAIRAGVACARRAVDTFCADHPDVDRPRVALDIGPIGRLLEPYGTLPFEEAYDIFREIIEAGQDADLIIFETMTDLYEVKAGVLAAKENSDKPVFVTMTFEPNHRTFTGCSVDAMCAVLDGLGVDALGVNCSLGPVELYPIVEEMSRLTALPLIVKANAGLPDPETGAYSITPDDFAREMAKFPALGVQYLGGCCGTSPDCIRELVQATRGQTAAEREIVRRTVVCTPTETVVVDGVRVIGERINPTGKKRFQQALRDGDLDYVLGQAVEQADAGAHILDVNVGLPGVDEPSMMVKVVKAIQSVTDLPLQIDSSNQDALEAGLRVVNGKAIVNSVNGEPEVLARVLPIVKKYGAAVIGLAMDQNGIPATAEERFTIAERILNAALSYGIPKEDVFIDCLTLTVSAEQDKAVETLRAMQMVRDRLGLHCTLGVSNISFGLPNRSLITTSFLTLALSYGLDLPIVNPNTPAIMDTIRAFNVLYNRDKNAEAYIAAYSGQPAAPVQPTASQAEETTLPRAVEKGLKDEARRLTVNLLASGKSELDIVNELLIPALDVVGGRFERGEIFLPQLINSAGAAQEAFEIIRTEMAKKGTGTVSKGKVIVATVKGDIHDIGKNIVKTIVENYGYRVIDLGRDVPIETVVETAIREDVHLIGLSALMTTTLANMDETIKALRASGHPCKIWVGGAVLTPEYAHKMGADYYARDARESVDICREVLG
;
A
#
# COMPACT_ATOMS: atom_id res chain seq x y z
N MET A 1 26.16 -7.94 21.98
CA MET A 1 25.09 -7.86 23.00
C MET A 1 24.19 -9.06 22.81
N GLN A 2 23.89 -9.85 23.84
CA GLN A 2 22.95 -10.98 23.72
C GLN A 2 21.58 -10.45 23.26
N ARG A 3 21.01 -11.01 22.18
CA ARG A 3 19.68 -10.64 21.68
C ARG A 3 18.62 -11.39 22.49
N THR A 4 18.38 -10.91 23.70
CA THR A 4 17.38 -11.49 24.62
C THR A 4 15.99 -11.38 24.01
N LEU A 5 15.16 -12.40 24.22
CA LEU A 5 13.75 -12.36 23.85
C LEU A 5 12.99 -11.42 24.77
N CYS A 6 11.99 -10.73 24.22
CA CYS A 6 11.07 -9.87 24.93
C CYS A 6 9.63 -10.33 24.67
N TYR A 7 8.86 -10.52 25.74
CA TYR A 7 7.52 -11.06 25.64
C TYR A 7 6.48 -9.94 25.65
N LEU A 8 5.59 -9.96 24.66
CA LEU A 8 4.43 -9.10 24.55
C LEU A 8 3.21 -9.81 25.14
N ASP A 9 2.17 -9.06 25.45
CA ASP A 9 0.89 -9.60 25.92
C ASP A 9 0.07 -10.34 24.82
N GLY A 10 -1.08 -10.86 25.24
CA GLY A 10 -2.08 -11.50 24.38
C GLY A 10 -3.24 -10.57 23.99
N ALA A 11 -4.42 -11.12 23.72
CA ALA A 11 -5.59 -10.34 23.33
C ALA A 11 -6.22 -9.56 24.49
N MET A 12 -6.41 -8.24 24.32
CA MET A 12 -7.28 -7.43 25.19
C MET A 12 -8.76 -7.69 24.87
N GLY A 13 -9.16 -7.56 23.61
CA GLY A 13 -10.56 -7.66 23.20
C GLY A 13 -11.22 -9.01 23.57
N THR A 14 -10.51 -10.13 23.35
CA THR A 14 -11.01 -11.47 23.72
C THR A 14 -11.24 -11.61 25.23
N MET A 15 -10.34 -11.07 26.06
CA MET A 15 -10.48 -11.10 27.52
C MET A 15 -11.67 -10.27 28.00
N LEU A 16 -11.90 -9.11 27.38
CA LEU A 16 -13.02 -8.23 27.72
C LEU A 16 -14.37 -8.83 27.30
N GLN A 17 -14.42 -9.50 26.13
CA GLN A 17 -15.60 -10.24 25.69
C GLN A 17 -15.95 -11.38 26.66
N GLN A 18 -14.96 -12.14 27.13
CA GLN A 18 -15.17 -13.17 28.16
C GLN A 18 -15.65 -12.59 29.49
N ALA A 19 -15.27 -11.35 29.79
CA ALA A 19 -15.74 -10.61 30.96
C ALA A 19 -17.12 -9.94 30.77
N GLY A 20 -17.78 -10.17 29.63
CA GLY A 20 -19.16 -9.70 29.37
C GLY A 20 -19.26 -8.39 28.58
N LEU A 21 -18.20 -7.94 27.91
CA LEU A 21 -18.30 -6.84 26.95
C LEU A 21 -19.25 -7.22 25.80
N GLU A 22 -20.27 -6.40 25.56
CA GLU A 22 -21.25 -6.60 24.50
C GLU A 22 -20.60 -6.49 23.10
N THR A 23 -21.06 -7.34 22.17
CA THR A 23 -20.60 -7.33 20.78
C THR A 23 -20.91 -5.98 20.12
N GLY A 24 -19.92 -5.42 19.41
CA GLY A 24 -20.05 -4.15 18.68
C GLY A 24 -19.70 -2.91 19.48
N ARG A 25 -19.55 -3.02 20.80
CA ARG A 25 -19.13 -1.93 21.68
C ARG A 25 -17.62 -1.72 21.63
N ALA A 26 -17.18 -0.46 21.55
CA ALA A 26 -15.75 -0.14 21.59
C ALA A 26 -15.10 -0.50 22.95
N PRO A 27 -14.09 -1.38 23.00
CA PRO A 27 -13.41 -1.78 24.24
C PRO A 27 -12.83 -0.61 25.04
N GLU A 28 -12.46 0.48 24.37
CA GLU A 28 -11.80 1.65 24.95
C GLU A 28 -12.73 2.45 25.88
N THR A 29 -14.05 2.30 25.74
CA THR A 29 -15.05 2.89 26.65
C THR A 29 -14.87 2.38 28.09
N LEU A 30 -14.44 1.13 28.26
CA LEU A 30 -14.21 0.51 29.56
C LEU A 30 -13.03 1.14 30.33
N ASN A 31 -12.16 1.90 29.66
CA ASN A 31 -11.10 2.65 30.34
C ASN A 31 -11.68 3.65 31.34
N LEU A 32 -12.87 4.20 31.05
CA LEU A 32 -13.56 5.18 31.89
C LEU A 32 -14.59 4.52 32.80
N GLU A 33 -15.33 3.54 32.27
CA GLU A 33 -16.47 2.95 32.96
C GLU A 33 -16.10 1.82 33.92
N ASN A 34 -15.08 1.04 33.56
CA ASN A 34 -14.64 -0.11 34.35
C ASN A 34 -13.10 -0.25 34.33
N PRO A 35 -12.37 0.78 34.80
CA PRO A 35 -10.90 0.79 34.79
C PRO A 35 -10.31 -0.39 35.56
N ASP A 36 -10.97 -0.87 36.62
CA ASP A 36 -10.49 -2.01 37.41
C ASP A 36 -10.48 -3.31 36.61
N LEU A 37 -11.42 -3.51 35.67
CA LEU A 37 -11.40 -4.65 34.76
C LEU A 37 -10.19 -4.59 33.82
N ILE A 38 -9.90 -3.41 33.26
CA ILE A 38 -8.73 -3.20 32.40
C ILE A 38 -7.43 -3.48 33.16
N VAL A 39 -7.30 -2.93 34.37
CA VAL A 39 -6.11 -3.16 35.23
C VAL A 39 -5.93 -4.63 35.57
N ARG A 40 -7.00 -5.34 35.97
CA ARG A 40 -6.93 -6.79 36.24
C ARG A 40 -6.50 -7.59 35.01
N THR A 41 -6.95 -7.19 33.83
CA THR A 41 -6.60 -7.87 32.57
C THR A 41 -5.12 -7.69 32.24
N HIS A 42 -4.58 -6.46 32.35
CA HIS A 42 -3.15 -6.23 32.21
C HIS A 42 -2.32 -6.98 33.25
N LEU A 43 -2.74 -6.96 34.52
CA LEU A 43 -2.06 -7.71 35.59
C LEU A 43 -1.98 -9.20 35.27
N ALA A 44 -3.04 -9.80 34.72
CA ALA A 44 -3.02 -11.21 34.35
C ALA A 44 -1.94 -11.54 33.29
N TYR A 45 -1.70 -10.64 32.33
CA TYR A 45 -0.62 -10.81 31.34
C TYR A 45 0.77 -10.56 31.92
N LEU A 46 0.93 -9.59 32.83
CA LEU A 46 2.18 -9.36 33.54
C LEU A 46 2.57 -10.58 34.38
N GLU A 47 1.62 -11.16 35.12
CA GLU A 47 1.81 -12.40 35.88
C GLU A 47 2.08 -13.63 34.99
N ALA A 48 1.65 -13.60 33.73
CA ALA A 48 2.00 -14.62 32.74
C ALA A 48 3.42 -14.45 32.17
N GLY A 49 4.10 -13.33 32.45
CA GLY A 49 5.46 -13.04 32.01
C GLY A 49 5.58 -12.05 30.86
N ALA A 50 4.50 -11.34 30.50
CA ALA A 50 4.59 -10.24 29.53
C ALA A 50 5.46 -9.11 30.10
N GLN A 51 6.36 -8.59 29.27
CA GLN A 51 7.28 -7.49 29.60
C GLN A 51 6.87 -6.18 28.93
N ILE A 52 6.07 -6.25 27.88
CA ILE A 52 5.43 -5.11 27.25
C ILE A 52 3.93 -5.41 27.15
N ILE A 53 3.11 -4.53 27.72
CA ILE A 53 1.65 -4.59 27.62
C ILE A 53 1.13 -3.46 26.74
N TYR A 54 0.13 -3.76 25.92
CA TYR A 54 -0.50 -2.83 24.98
C TYR A 54 -1.66 -2.17 25.70
N ALA A 55 -1.63 -0.85 25.89
CA ALA A 55 -2.73 -0.12 26.51
C ALA A 55 -4.03 -0.38 25.73
N ASN A 56 -5.18 -0.39 26.40
CA ASN A 56 -6.48 -0.59 25.75
C ASN A 56 -6.87 0.66 24.93
N THR A 57 -6.20 0.89 23.79
CA THR A 57 -6.32 2.08 22.94
C THR A 57 -6.35 1.78 21.45
N PHE A 58 -6.35 0.49 21.05
CA PHE A 58 -6.33 0.03 19.66
C PHE A 58 -7.29 0.82 18.73
N GLY A 59 -8.56 0.94 19.12
CA GLY A 59 -9.61 1.63 18.39
C GLY A 59 -9.82 3.09 18.81
N ALA A 60 -8.99 3.65 19.69
CA ALA A 60 -9.20 4.98 20.27
C ALA A 60 -8.84 6.11 19.28
N ASN A 61 -9.67 6.33 18.28
CA ASN A 61 -9.57 7.47 17.37
C ASN A 61 -10.92 8.17 17.23
N ARG A 62 -10.89 9.43 16.76
CA ARG A 62 -12.09 10.28 16.67
C ARG A 62 -13.19 9.68 15.80
N GLU A 63 -12.85 8.94 14.74
CA GLU A 63 -13.82 8.34 13.81
C GLU A 63 -14.57 7.16 14.47
N LYS A 64 -13.85 6.33 15.23
CA LYS A 64 -14.42 5.16 15.92
C LYS A 64 -15.17 5.56 17.18
N LEU A 65 -14.62 6.48 17.99
CA LEU A 65 -15.20 6.86 19.28
C LEU A 65 -16.34 7.90 19.18
N ALA A 66 -16.47 8.64 18.08
CA ALA A 66 -17.56 9.61 17.90
C ALA A 66 -18.96 9.01 18.12
N ARG A 67 -19.14 7.71 17.83
CA ARG A 67 -20.42 7.00 17.96
C ARG A 67 -20.75 6.59 19.40
N GLU A 68 -19.72 6.42 20.23
CA GLU A 68 -19.83 6.05 21.64
C GLU A 68 -20.09 7.28 22.53
N GLY A 69 -19.95 8.50 21.98
CA GLY A 69 -20.10 9.74 22.75
C GLY A 69 -18.97 9.98 23.75
N VAL A 70 -17.82 9.32 23.56
CA VAL A 70 -16.64 9.40 24.44
C VAL A 70 -15.57 10.28 23.81
N ASP A 71 -14.95 11.14 24.61
CA ASP A 71 -13.82 11.94 24.18
C ASP A 71 -12.58 11.05 23.93
N THR A 72 -11.98 11.21 22.75
CA THR A 72 -10.85 10.39 22.33
C THR A 72 -9.62 10.59 23.22
N THR A 73 -9.32 11.83 23.61
CA THR A 73 -8.16 12.12 24.46
C THR A 73 -8.35 11.54 25.85
N GLU A 74 -9.56 11.65 26.41
CA GLU A 74 -9.89 11.10 27.73
C GLU A 74 -9.78 9.57 27.73
N ALA A 75 -10.34 8.89 26.71
CA ALA A 75 -10.26 7.44 26.58
C ALA A 75 -8.82 6.92 26.49
N ILE A 76 -7.96 7.60 25.70
CA ILE A 76 -6.55 7.24 25.54
C ILE A 76 -5.79 7.43 26.86
N ARG A 77 -5.92 8.59 27.50
CA ARG A 77 -5.24 8.88 28.77
C ARG A 77 -5.65 7.88 29.84
N ALA A 78 -6.94 7.55 29.93
CA ALA A 78 -7.43 6.56 30.87
C ALA A 78 -6.91 5.15 30.57
N GLY A 79 -6.83 4.75 29.30
CA GLY A 79 -6.26 3.46 28.89
C GLY A 79 -4.78 3.32 29.28
N VAL A 80 -3.98 4.33 28.97
CA VAL A 80 -2.55 4.37 29.38
C VAL A 80 -2.41 4.38 30.90
N ALA A 81 -3.24 5.16 31.61
CA ALA A 81 -3.22 5.20 33.08
C ALA A 81 -3.58 3.85 33.71
N CYS A 82 -4.54 3.10 33.13
CA CYS A 82 -4.89 1.75 33.58
C CYS A 82 -3.70 0.79 33.41
N ALA A 83 -3.07 0.77 32.24
CA ALA A 83 -1.88 -0.05 31.99
C ALA A 83 -0.73 0.31 32.96
N ARG A 84 -0.50 1.61 33.22
CA ARG A 84 0.49 2.06 34.22
C ARG A 84 0.18 1.59 35.63
N ARG A 85 -1.08 1.69 36.05
CA ARG A 85 -1.52 1.23 37.38
C ARG A 85 -1.32 -0.28 37.54
N ALA A 86 -1.54 -1.06 36.48
CA ALA A 86 -1.23 -2.49 36.47
C ALA A 86 0.27 -2.75 36.63
N VAL A 87 1.13 -2.04 35.88
CA VAL A 87 2.60 -2.14 36.02
C VAL A 87 3.06 -1.76 37.42
N ASP A 88 2.54 -0.68 38.01
CA ASP A 88 2.89 -0.25 39.36
C ASP A 88 2.49 -1.28 40.42
N THR A 89 1.30 -1.87 40.28
CA THR A 89 0.81 -2.93 41.17
C THR A 89 1.70 -4.17 41.04
N PHE A 90 2.01 -4.60 39.82
CA PHE A 90 2.91 -5.74 39.57
C PHE A 90 4.31 -5.50 40.15
N CYS A 91 4.90 -4.32 39.93
CA CYS A 91 6.24 -4.01 40.46
C CYS A 91 6.27 -3.94 42.00
N ALA A 92 5.15 -3.57 42.64
CA ALA A 92 5.04 -3.57 44.10
C ALA A 92 5.06 -5.00 44.66
N ASP A 93 4.42 -5.95 43.96
CA ASP A 93 4.37 -7.37 44.33
C ASP A 93 5.64 -8.14 43.91
N HIS A 94 6.34 -7.67 42.87
CA HIS A 94 7.53 -8.30 42.28
C HIS A 94 8.72 -7.33 42.18
N PRO A 95 9.32 -6.91 43.31
CA PRO A 95 10.34 -5.84 43.32
C PRO A 95 11.68 -6.22 42.65
N ASP A 96 11.92 -7.51 42.41
CA ASP A 96 13.14 -8.04 41.80
C ASP A 96 13.05 -8.20 40.26
N VAL A 97 11.91 -7.84 39.66
CA VAL A 97 11.67 -7.96 38.21
C VAL A 97 11.87 -6.60 37.54
N ASP A 98 12.53 -6.58 36.38
CA ASP A 98 12.65 -5.37 35.57
C ASP A 98 11.26 -4.80 35.23
N ARG A 99 11.11 -3.49 35.41
CA ARG A 99 9.82 -2.80 35.23
C ARG A 99 9.27 -3.03 33.82
N PRO A 100 8.09 -3.65 33.67
CA PRO A 100 7.43 -3.80 32.37
C PRO A 100 7.12 -2.46 31.70
N ARG A 101 7.06 -2.47 30.37
CA ARG A 101 6.79 -1.29 29.54
C ARG A 101 5.32 -1.24 29.11
N VAL A 102 4.79 -0.03 28.97
CA VAL A 102 3.44 0.23 28.43
C VAL A 102 3.55 0.76 27.01
N ALA A 103 2.93 0.07 26.05
CA ALA A 103 2.82 0.54 24.67
C ALA A 103 1.52 1.33 24.47
N LEU A 104 1.60 2.48 23.80
CA LEU A 104 0.44 3.13 23.20
C LEU A 104 0.06 2.33 21.96
N ASP A 105 -1.04 1.59 22.06
CA ASP A 105 -1.51 0.70 21.00
C ASP A 105 -2.47 1.43 20.07
N ILE A 106 -2.14 1.43 18.78
CA ILE A 106 -2.83 2.20 17.74
C ILE A 106 -3.15 1.26 16.58
N GLY A 107 -4.44 1.01 16.38
CA GLY A 107 -4.96 0.28 15.22
C GLY A 107 -5.25 1.18 14.01
N PRO A 108 -5.72 0.60 12.90
CA PRO A 108 -6.12 1.35 11.72
C PRO A 108 -7.31 2.27 12.03
N ILE A 109 -7.38 3.42 11.35
CA ILE A 109 -8.47 4.39 11.46
C ILE A 109 -9.80 3.75 11.03
N GLY A 110 -9.76 2.87 10.02
CA GLY A 110 -10.93 2.17 9.48
C GLY A 110 -11.52 2.82 8.23
N ARG A 111 -10.77 3.71 7.58
CA ARG A 111 -11.11 4.31 6.27
C ARG A 111 -9.91 4.24 5.34
N LEU A 112 -10.15 3.91 4.07
CA LEU A 112 -9.10 3.90 3.05
C LEU A 112 -8.64 5.33 2.74
N LEU A 113 -7.34 5.51 2.55
CA LEU A 113 -6.73 6.79 2.18
C LEU A 113 -6.92 7.09 0.68
N GLU A 114 -6.96 8.37 0.33
CA GLU A 114 -6.86 8.82 -1.06
C GLU A 114 -5.57 8.30 -1.73
N PRO A 115 -5.59 8.00 -3.04
CA PRO A 115 -6.69 8.22 -3.99
C PRO A 115 -7.72 7.08 -4.04
N TYR A 116 -7.52 6.00 -3.28
CA TYR A 116 -8.36 4.80 -3.35
C TYR A 116 -9.56 4.83 -2.42
N GLY A 117 -9.49 5.62 -1.35
CA GLY A 117 -10.60 5.91 -0.46
C GLY A 117 -10.90 7.40 -0.38
N THR A 118 -11.46 7.81 0.76
CA THR A 118 -11.99 9.17 0.96
C THR A 118 -11.27 9.93 2.06
N LEU A 119 -10.30 9.31 2.74
CA LEU A 119 -9.55 9.96 3.81
C LEU A 119 -8.29 10.63 3.24
N PRO A 120 -8.16 11.97 3.29
CA PRO A 120 -6.94 12.64 2.90
C PRO A 120 -5.76 12.25 3.80
N PHE A 121 -4.55 12.18 3.23
CA PHE A 121 -3.34 11.84 3.97
C PHE A 121 -3.09 12.74 5.20
N GLU A 122 -3.27 14.06 5.06
CA GLU A 122 -3.07 15.00 6.16
C GLU A 122 -4.12 14.83 7.27
N GLU A 123 -5.35 14.44 6.91
CA GLU A 123 -6.38 14.14 7.91
C GLU A 123 -6.06 12.86 8.68
N ALA A 124 -5.56 11.82 7.99
CA ALA A 124 -5.05 10.62 8.65
C ALA A 124 -3.88 10.94 9.59
N TYR A 125 -2.93 11.76 9.13
CA TYR A 125 -1.81 12.25 9.96
C TYR A 125 -2.32 12.98 11.21
N ASP A 126 -3.28 13.90 11.07
CA ASP A 126 -3.83 14.67 12.18
C ASP A 126 -4.57 13.77 13.18
N ILE A 127 -5.29 12.76 12.72
CA ILE A 127 -5.90 11.73 13.58
C ILE A 127 -4.82 11.01 14.40
N PHE A 128 -3.73 10.56 13.77
CA PHE A 128 -2.65 9.90 14.49
C PHE A 128 -1.94 10.85 15.46
N ARG A 129 -1.67 12.10 15.06
CA ARG A 129 -1.04 13.11 15.93
C ARG A 129 -1.83 13.27 17.23
N GLU A 130 -3.14 13.42 17.15
CA GLU A 130 -4.02 13.54 18.32
C GLU A 130 -3.86 12.33 19.27
N ILE A 131 -3.79 11.12 18.72
CA ILE A 131 -3.61 9.88 19.50
C ILE A 131 -2.25 9.88 20.21
N ILE A 132 -1.18 10.24 19.49
CA ILE A 132 0.19 10.27 19.98
C ILE A 132 0.35 11.30 21.10
N GLU A 133 -0.17 12.51 20.92
CA GLU A 133 -0.17 13.57 21.93
C GLU A 133 -0.97 13.17 23.18
N ALA A 134 -2.13 12.52 23.00
CA ALA A 134 -2.95 12.03 24.11
C ALA A 134 -2.25 10.90 24.90
N GLY A 135 -1.50 10.04 24.22
CA GLY A 135 -0.80 8.87 24.79
C GLY A 135 0.65 9.13 25.22
N GLN A 136 1.05 10.38 25.45
CA GLN A 136 2.43 10.78 25.78
C GLN A 136 3.01 10.12 27.05
N ASP A 137 2.20 9.52 27.92
CA ASP A 137 2.67 8.82 29.13
C ASP A 137 3.05 7.34 28.90
N ALA A 138 2.80 6.78 27.70
CA ALA A 138 3.28 5.44 27.32
C ALA A 138 4.81 5.39 27.17
N ASP A 139 5.41 4.22 27.17
CA ASP A 139 6.86 4.05 27.01
C ASP A 139 7.33 3.89 25.55
N LEU A 140 6.42 3.46 24.67
CA LEU A 140 6.62 3.26 23.25
C LEU A 140 5.29 3.39 22.51
N ILE A 141 5.35 3.52 21.19
CA ILE A 141 4.18 3.58 20.30
C ILE A 141 4.19 2.32 19.44
N ILE A 142 3.06 1.62 19.33
CA ILE A 142 2.88 0.50 18.41
C ILE A 142 1.71 0.81 17.47
N PHE A 143 1.98 0.77 16.17
CA PHE A 143 0.93 0.65 15.17
C PHE A 143 0.69 -0.83 14.89
N GLU A 144 -0.47 -1.38 15.24
CA GLU A 144 -0.76 -2.80 15.06
C GLU A 144 -1.94 -3.08 14.11
N THR A 145 -1.96 -4.27 13.51
CA THR A 145 -3.03 -4.73 12.61
C THR A 145 -3.24 -3.79 11.41
N MET A 146 -2.17 -3.13 10.97
CA MET A 146 -2.25 -2.20 9.85
C MET A 146 -2.36 -2.95 8.52
N THR A 147 -3.33 -2.58 7.70
CA THR A 147 -3.56 -3.21 6.39
C THR A 147 -3.02 -2.40 5.22
N ASP A 148 -2.89 -1.08 5.39
CA ASP A 148 -2.44 -0.14 4.35
C ASP A 148 -1.10 0.51 4.74
N LEU A 149 -0.08 0.34 3.89
CA LEU A 149 1.25 0.92 4.11
C LEU A 149 1.23 2.46 4.06
N TYR A 150 0.28 3.06 3.34
CA TYR A 150 0.18 4.52 3.26
C TYR A 150 -0.35 5.12 4.56
N GLU A 151 -1.32 4.45 5.17
CA GLU A 151 -1.83 4.79 6.50
C GLU A 151 -0.73 4.64 7.57
N VAL A 152 0.05 3.56 7.50
CA VAL A 152 1.23 3.37 8.34
C VAL A 152 2.22 4.51 8.18
N LYS A 153 2.49 4.96 6.96
CA LYS A 153 3.38 6.10 6.72
C LYS A 153 2.85 7.38 7.39
N ALA A 154 1.56 7.66 7.28
CA ALA A 154 0.94 8.81 7.96
C ALA A 154 1.12 8.73 9.48
N GLY A 155 0.87 7.54 10.06
CA GLY A 155 1.03 7.29 11.50
C GLY A 155 2.48 7.40 11.97
N VAL A 156 3.43 6.79 11.27
CA VAL A 156 4.86 6.84 11.62
C VAL A 156 5.40 8.28 11.51
N LEU A 157 5.01 9.04 10.49
CA LEU A 157 5.37 10.45 10.41
C LEU A 157 4.78 11.24 11.59
N ALA A 158 3.50 11.04 11.91
CA ALA A 158 2.90 11.68 13.08
C ALA A 158 3.65 11.32 14.37
N ALA A 159 4.06 10.06 14.54
CA ALA A 159 4.79 9.60 15.72
C ALA A 159 6.17 10.23 15.82
N LYS A 160 6.98 10.17 14.76
CA LYS A 160 8.35 10.68 14.75
C LYS A 160 8.42 12.22 14.80
N GLU A 161 7.39 12.92 14.31
CA GLU A 161 7.34 14.39 14.35
C GLU A 161 6.81 14.95 15.69
N ASN A 162 6.07 14.16 16.47
CA ASN A 162 5.41 14.62 17.70
C ASN A 162 5.80 13.82 18.96
N SER A 163 6.74 12.88 18.86
CA SER A 163 7.25 12.09 19.98
C SER A 163 8.70 11.64 19.75
N ASP A 164 9.43 11.45 20.84
CA ASP A 164 10.78 10.87 20.89
C ASP A 164 10.80 9.37 21.25
N LYS A 165 9.61 8.78 21.44
CA LYS A 165 9.46 7.39 21.83
C LYS A 165 9.84 6.41 20.72
N PRO A 166 10.27 5.19 21.07
CA PRO A 166 10.39 4.11 20.09
C PRO A 166 9.06 3.84 19.39
N VAL A 167 9.11 3.65 18.09
CA VAL A 167 7.96 3.36 17.23
C VAL A 167 8.08 1.95 16.69
N PHE A 168 7.16 1.08 17.09
CA PHE A 168 7.02 -0.27 16.56
C PHE A 168 5.88 -0.31 15.55
N VAL A 169 5.97 -1.19 14.56
CA VAL A 169 4.92 -1.36 13.56
C VAL A 169 4.69 -2.84 13.26
N THR A 170 3.44 -3.29 13.33
CA THR A 170 3.04 -4.58 12.78
C THR A 170 1.94 -4.41 11.75
N MET A 171 2.10 -5.12 10.63
CA MET A 171 1.07 -5.22 9.59
C MET A 171 0.47 -6.62 9.60
N THR A 172 -0.74 -6.74 9.07
CA THR A 172 -1.44 -8.02 8.97
C THR A 172 -1.47 -8.52 7.54
N PHE A 173 -1.13 -9.79 7.35
CA PHE A 173 -0.97 -10.44 6.05
C PHE A 173 -1.94 -11.62 5.89
N GLU A 174 -2.28 -11.91 4.65
CA GLU A 174 -3.01 -13.09 4.22
C GLU A 174 -2.04 -14.23 3.84
N PRO A 175 -2.52 -15.48 3.67
CA PRO A 175 -1.67 -16.61 3.28
C PRO A 175 -0.91 -16.44 1.95
N ASN A 176 -1.31 -15.45 1.13
CA ASN A 176 -0.65 -15.09 -0.13
C ASN A 176 0.59 -14.16 0.07
N HIS A 177 1.00 -13.90 1.32
CA HIS A 177 2.10 -13.00 1.67
C HIS A 177 1.85 -11.53 1.29
N ARG A 178 0.58 -11.14 1.12
CA ARG A 178 0.17 -9.76 0.89
C ARG A 178 -0.77 -9.29 2.01
N THR A 179 -0.75 -8.00 2.28
CA THR A 179 -1.81 -7.39 3.10
C THR A 179 -3.10 -7.32 2.29
N PHE A 180 -4.21 -7.02 2.96
CA PHE A 180 -5.51 -6.82 2.30
C PHE A 180 -5.48 -5.79 1.15
N THR A 181 -4.64 -4.75 1.25
CA THR A 181 -4.48 -3.75 0.18
C THR A 181 -3.41 -4.12 -0.86
N GLY A 182 -2.81 -5.29 -0.76
CA GLY A 182 -1.81 -5.81 -1.70
C GLY A 182 -0.36 -5.51 -1.31
N CYS A 183 -0.10 -4.94 -0.14
CA CYS A 183 1.26 -4.61 0.30
C CYS A 183 2.13 -5.87 0.40
N SER A 184 3.30 -5.86 -0.25
CA SER A 184 4.30 -6.92 -0.14
C SER A 184 5.14 -6.82 1.13
N VAL A 185 5.68 -7.96 1.56
CA VAL A 185 6.67 -8.03 2.65
C VAL A 185 7.90 -7.17 2.35
N ASP A 186 8.40 -7.21 1.12
CA ASP A 186 9.51 -6.38 0.65
C ASP A 186 9.23 -4.87 0.78
N ALA A 187 8.07 -4.42 0.30
CA ALA A 187 7.69 -3.00 0.34
C ALA A 187 7.54 -2.51 1.78
N MET A 188 6.90 -3.31 2.65
CA MET A 188 6.80 -3.02 4.07
C MET A 188 8.19 -2.84 4.70
N CYS A 189 9.10 -3.79 4.51
CA CYS A 189 10.45 -3.72 5.07
C CYS A 189 11.21 -2.49 4.55
N ALA A 190 11.18 -2.25 3.24
CA ALA A 190 11.91 -1.15 2.61
C ALA A 190 11.45 0.23 3.09
N VAL A 191 10.13 0.43 3.22
CA VAL A 191 9.55 1.71 3.67
C VAL A 191 9.79 1.91 5.16
N LEU A 192 9.56 0.89 5.99
CA LEU A 192 9.69 1.03 7.45
C LEU A 192 11.15 1.18 7.90
N ASP A 193 12.09 0.48 7.26
CA ASP A 193 13.53 0.72 7.45
C ASP A 193 13.87 2.18 7.12
N GLY A 194 13.34 2.69 6.00
CA GLY A 194 13.57 4.05 5.53
C GLY A 194 13.01 5.12 6.48
N LEU A 195 11.78 4.94 6.96
CA LEU A 195 11.13 5.83 7.93
C LEU A 195 11.76 5.75 9.34
N GLY A 196 12.65 4.79 9.58
CA GLY A 196 13.40 4.67 10.81
C GLY A 196 12.58 4.21 12.01
N VAL A 197 11.67 3.25 11.81
CA VAL A 197 10.98 2.59 12.93
C VAL A 197 11.97 1.73 13.73
N ASP A 198 11.62 1.44 14.98
CA ASP A 198 12.51 0.80 15.95
C ASP A 198 12.37 -0.72 15.98
N ALA A 199 11.22 -1.24 15.51
CA ALA A 199 10.97 -2.66 15.28
C ALA A 199 9.79 -2.81 14.30
N LEU A 200 9.78 -3.90 13.52
CA LEU A 200 8.67 -4.21 12.62
C LEU A 200 8.27 -5.69 12.67
N GLY A 201 7.07 -6.03 12.24
CA GLY A 201 6.69 -7.44 12.14
C GLY A 201 5.23 -7.68 11.77
N VAL A 202 4.70 -8.81 12.24
CA VAL A 202 3.37 -9.28 11.87
C VAL A 202 2.51 -9.56 13.07
N ASN A 203 1.22 -9.25 12.95
CA ASN A 203 0.22 -9.65 13.92
C ASN A 203 -1.13 -9.95 13.27
N CYS A 204 -1.96 -10.71 13.99
CA CYS A 204 -3.33 -11.03 13.61
C CYS A 204 -3.45 -11.84 12.30
N SER A 205 -4.69 -12.05 11.84
CA SER A 205 -5.17 -12.84 10.68
C SER A 205 -4.81 -14.32 10.66
N LEU A 206 -3.58 -14.67 11.03
CA LEU A 206 -2.98 -15.98 10.82
C LEU A 206 -2.45 -16.57 12.14
N GLY A 207 -2.42 -17.90 12.19
CA GLY A 207 -1.79 -18.63 13.29
C GLY A 207 -0.26 -18.66 13.16
N PRO A 208 0.45 -19.21 14.17
CA PRO A 208 1.90 -19.31 14.15
C PRO A 208 2.45 -20.09 12.93
N VAL A 209 1.73 -21.10 12.45
CA VAL A 209 2.16 -21.95 11.34
C VAL A 209 2.16 -21.16 10.03
N GLU A 210 1.07 -20.43 9.77
CA GLU A 210 0.90 -19.66 8.55
C GLU A 210 1.75 -18.39 8.53
N LEU A 211 2.05 -17.80 9.69
CA LEU A 211 2.95 -16.64 9.79
C LEU A 211 4.43 -16.98 9.60
N TYR A 212 4.85 -18.22 9.92
CA TYR A 212 6.26 -18.62 9.83
C TYR A 212 6.92 -18.29 8.47
N PRO A 213 6.37 -18.67 7.30
CA PRO A 213 6.98 -18.36 6.00
C PRO A 213 7.09 -16.85 5.72
N ILE A 214 6.10 -16.06 6.17
CA ILE A 214 6.10 -14.59 6.01
C ILE A 214 7.24 -13.97 6.84
N VAL A 215 7.43 -14.44 8.07
CA VAL A 215 8.50 -13.94 8.95
C VAL A 215 9.86 -14.43 8.50
N GLU A 216 9.96 -15.63 7.93
CA GLU A 216 11.19 -16.13 7.31
C GLU A 216 11.64 -15.22 6.16
N GLU A 217 10.71 -14.78 5.33
CA GLU A 217 10.94 -13.78 4.30
C GLU A 217 11.43 -12.44 4.90
N MET A 218 10.69 -11.87 5.86
CA MET A 218 11.08 -10.63 6.57
C MET A 218 12.48 -10.72 7.19
N SER A 219 12.84 -11.88 7.74
CA SER A 219 14.11 -12.09 8.44
C SER A 219 15.34 -11.80 7.59
N ARG A 220 15.22 -11.93 6.26
CA ARG A 220 16.29 -11.71 5.28
C ARG A 220 16.33 -10.26 4.77
N LEU A 221 15.28 -9.48 4.99
CA LEU A 221 15.04 -8.21 4.32
C LEU A 221 15.41 -6.98 5.15
N THR A 222 15.20 -7.04 6.47
CA THR A 222 15.45 -5.91 7.37
C THR A 222 16.42 -6.29 8.50
N ALA A 223 17.27 -5.35 8.91
CA ALA A 223 18.08 -5.50 10.11
C ALA A 223 17.36 -5.11 11.41
N LEU A 224 16.16 -4.51 11.32
CA LEU A 224 15.39 -4.08 12.48
C LEU A 224 14.89 -5.29 13.29
N PRO A 225 14.74 -5.15 14.62
CA PRO A 225 14.10 -6.16 15.45
C PRO A 225 12.75 -6.61 14.89
N LEU A 226 12.52 -7.93 14.90
CA LEU A 226 11.28 -8.52 14.41
C LEU A 226 10.28 -8.81 15.54
N ILE A 227 9.00 -8.56 15.24
CA ILE A 227 7.85 -8.76 16.12
C ILE A 227 6.91 -9.83 15.55
N VAL A 228 6.40 -10.73 16.40
CA VAL A 228 5.32 -11.67 16.03
C VAL A 228 4.26 -11.74 17.13
N LYS A 229 3.01 -11.39 16.80
CA LYS A 229 1.80 -11.61 17.63
C LYS A 229 0.77 -12.43 16.84
N ALA A 230 0.89 -13.75 16.88
CA ALA A 230 0.02 -14.66 16.13
C ALA A 230 -1.38 -14.83 16.77
N ASN A 231 -2.39 -15.19 15.99
CA ASN A 231 -3.68 -15.62 16.53
C ASN A 231 -3.61 -17.04 17.09
N ALA A 232 -4.52 -17.40 18.01
CA ALA A 232 -4.72 -18.78 18.45
C ALA A 232 -5.51 -19.63 17.43
N GLY A 233 -5.23 -19.43 16.13
CA GLY A 233 -5.98 -20.01 15.01
C GLY A 233 -7.18 -19.17 14.59
N LEU A 234 -7.96 -19.68 13.65
CA LEU A 234 -9.25 -19.08 13.29
C LEU A 234 -10.30 -19.44 14.35
N PRO A 235 -11.15 -18.49 14.76
CA PRO A 235 -12.25 -18.77 15.69
C PRO A 235 -13.30 -19.66 15.02
N ASP A 236 -13.81 -20.63 15.76
CA ASP A 236 -14.94 -21.45 15.36
C ASP A 236 -16.19 -20.57 15.15
N PRO A 237 -16.85 -20.61 13.99
CA PRO A 237 -18.01 -19.77 13.69
C PRO A 237 -19.22 -19.98 14.60
N GLU A 238 -19.38 -21.17 15.19
CA GLU A 238 -20.54 -21.50 16.05
C GLU A 238 -20.33 -21.11 17.51
N THR A 239 -19.11 -21.26 18.01
CA THR A 239 -18.79 -21.13 19.43
C THR A 239 -17.95 -19.89 19.72
N GLY A 240 -17.35 -19.27 18.71
CA GLY A 240 -16.35 -18.21 18.87
C GLY A 240 -15.04 -18.69 19.51
N ALA A 241 -14.92 -19.99 19.80
CA ALA A 241 -13.76 -20.57 20.45
C ALA A 241 -12.59 -20.71 19.47
N TYR A 242 -11.38 -20.46 19.96
CA TYR A 242 -10.16 -20.61 19.17
C TYR A 242 -9.68 -22.05 19.23
N SER A 243 -9.16 -22.55 18.10
CA SER A 243 -8.86 -23.96 17.89
C SER A 243 -7.47 -24.39 18.41
N ILE A 244 -6.55 -23.44 18.64
CA ILE A 244 -5.19 -23.73 19.08
C ILE A 244 -5.11 -23.64 20.61
N THR A 245 -4.63 -24.71 21.25
CA THR A 245 -4.40 -24.75 22.70
C THR A 245 -3.18 -23.91 23.10
N PRO A 246 -3.05 -23.44 24.36
CA PRO A 246 -1.85 -22.74 24.84
C PRO A 246 -0.54 -23.48 24.54
N ASP A 247 -0.50 -24.80 24.75
CA ASP A 247 0.66 -25.65 24.51
C ASP A 247 1.02 -25.71 23.02
N ASP A 248 0.01 -25.88 22.15
CA ASP A 248 0.22 -25.94 20.71
C ASP A 248 0.69 -24.58 20.18
N PHE A 249 0.10 -23.48 20.67
CA PHE A 249 0.50 -22.12 20.34
C PHE A 249 1.96 -21.88 20.72
N ALA A 250 2.34 -22.19 21.96
CA ALA A 250 3.70 -22.01 22.47
C ALA A 250 4.72 -22.84 21.69
N ARG A 251 4.39 -24.11 21.38
CA ARG A 251 5.27 -25.01 20.61
C ARG A 251 5.58 -24.47 19.22
N GLU A 252 4.60 -23.90 18.54
CA GLU A 252 4.81 -23.32 17.21
C GLU A 252 5.52 -21.97 17.29
N MET A 253 5.15 -21.11 18.26
CA MET A 253 5.80 -19.83 18.50
C MET A 253 7.28 -19.97 18.91
N ALA A 254 7.66 -21.08 19.55
CA ALA A 254 9.04 -21.37 19.96
C ALA A 254 10.01 -21.60 18.78
N LYS A 255 9.52 -21.63 17.53
CA LYS A 255 10.34 -21.74 16.31
C LYS A 255 10.86 -20.38 15.82
N PHE A 256 10.16 -19.29 16.14
CA PHE A 256 10.48 -17.94 15.63
C PHE A 256 11.81 -17.34 16.13
N PRO A 257 12.31 -17.62 17.35
CA PRO A 257 13.65 -17.18 17.75
C PRO A 257 14.76 -17.62 16.79
N ALA A 258 14.62 -18.77 16.14
CA ALA A 258 15.56 -19.26 15.13
C ALA A 258 15.60 -18.40 13.86
N LEU A 259 14.52 -17.65 13.58
CA LEU A 259 14.44 -16.65 12.52
C LEU A 259 14.95 -15.27 12.98
N GLY A 260 15.46 -15.16 14.21
CA GLY A 260 15.93 -13.90 14.79
C GLY A 260 14.83 -12.96 15.28
N VAL A 261 13.62 -13.49 15.52
CA VAL A 261 12.52 -12.74 16.16
C VAL A 261 12.85 -12.44 17.61
N GLN A 262 12.65 -11.18 18.00
CA GLN A 262 13.00 -10.68 19.34
C GLN A 262 11.77 -10.43 20.20
N TYR A 263 10.66 -10.01 19.60
CA TYR A 263 9.42 -9.73 20.31
C TYR A 263 8.37 -10.78 19.97
N LEU A 264 7.91 -11.53 20.98
CA LEU A 264 6.94 -12.62 20.81
C LEU A 264 5.72 -12.37 21.71
N GLY A 265 4.52 -12.47 21.17
CA GLY A 265 3.29 -12.44 21.95
C GLY A 265 2.12 -13.05 21.21
N GLY A 266 0.91 -12.68 21.62
CA GLY A 266 -0.32 -13.19 21.04
C GLY A 266 -1.26 -12.08 20.58
N CYS A 267 -2.10 -12.38 19.60
CA CYS A 267 -3.19 -11.53 19.14
C CYS A 267 -4.52 -12.21 19.46
N CYS A 268 -5.50 -12.20 18.54
CA CYS A 268 -6.86 -12.67 18.81
C CYS A 268 -6.88 -14.15 19.26
N GLY A 269 -7.65 -14.41 20.32
CA GLY A 269 -7.78 -15.76 20.91
C GLY A 269 -6.68 -16.17 21.88
N THR A 270 -5.63 -15.37 22.05
CA THR A 270 -4.55 -15.69 22.99
C THR A 270 -4.86 -15.18 24.40
N SER A 271 -4.69 -16.04 25.39
CA SER A 271 -4.95 -15.76 26.81
C SER A 271 -3.64 -15.63 27.61
N PRO A 272 -3.69 -15.24 28.90
CA PRO A 272 -2.52 -15.30 29.78
C PRO A 272 -1.85 -16.68 29.84
N ASP A 273 -2.62 -17.77 29.68
CA ASP A 273 -2.05 -19.12 29.66
C ASP A 273 -1.19 -19.33 28.41
N CYS A 274 -1.60 -18.82 27.24
CA CYS A 274 -0.78 -18.86 26.02
C CYS A 274 0.55 -18.14 26.21
N ILE A 275 0.54 -16.98 26.86
CA ILE A 275 1.76 -16.20 27.13
C ILE A 275 2.66 -16.94 28.12
N ARG A 276 2.09 -17.53 29.18
CA ARG A 276 2.86 -18.29 30.17
C ARG A 276 3.55 -19.49 29.53
N GLU A 277 2.83 -20.27 28.72
CA GLU A 277 3.40 -21.42 28.01
C GLU A 277 4.45 -20.99 26.98
N LEU A 278 4.25 -19.86 26.28
CA LEU A 278 5.23 -19.29 25.37
C LEU A 278 6.55 -18.94 26.10
N VAL A 279 6.46 -18.25 27.24
CA VAL A 279 7.63 -17.89 28.07
C VAL A 279 8.35 -19.15 28.54
N GLN A 280 7.63 -20.18 28.99
CA GLN A 280 8.23 -21.45 29.41
C GLN A 280 8.91 -22.20 28.24
N ALA A 281 8.23 -22.31 27.10
CA ALA A 281 8.72 -23.04 25.92
C ALA A 281 9.96 -22.39 25.29
N THR A 282 10.12 -21.07 25.44
CA THR A 282 11.26 -20.31 24.90
C THR A 282 12.31 -19.97 25.94
N ARG A 283 12.17 -20.46 27.18
CA ARG A 283 13.10 -20.18 28.27
C ARG A 283 14.52 -20.62 27.91
N GLY A 284 15.46 -19.68 28.00
CA GLY A 284 16.89 -19.92 27.68
C GLY A 284 17.22 -19.82 26.19
N GLN A 285 16.24 -19.58 25.31
CA GLN A 285 16.50 -19.24 23.91
C GLN A 285 16.92 -17.77 23.77
N THR A 286 17.62 -17.47 22.67
CA THR A 286 17.94 -16.12 22.24
C THR A 286 17.62 -15.99 20.76
N ALA A 287 17.29 -14.78 20.30
CA ALA A 287 17.08 -14.54 18.89
C ALA A 287 18.36 -14.80 18.09
N ALA A 288 18.27 -15.60 17.03
CA ALA A 288 19.40 -15.95 16.18
C ALA A 288 20.00 -14.72 15.46
N GLU A 289 21.25 -14.85 15.06
CA GLU A 289 21.83 -13.94 14.08
C GLU A 289 21.18 -14.15 12.72
N ARG A 290 20.93 -13.05 12.00
CA ARG A 290 20.23 -13.05 10.71
C ARG A 290 21.20 -12.58 9.64
N GLU A 291 21.23 -13.28 8.52
CA GLU A 291 21.92 -12.84 7.32
C GLU A 291 20.98 -11.92 6.53
N ILE A 292 21.28 -10.62 6.53
CA ILE A 292 20.46 -9.62 5.86
C ILE A 292 20.97 -9.42 4.44
N VAL A 293 20.10 -9.65 3.47
CA VAL A 293 20.40 -9.41 2.05
C VAL A 293 20.06 -7.95 1.75
N ARG A 294 21.04 -7.07 1.92
CA ARG A 294 20.92 -5.65 1.54
C ARG A 294 20.76 -5.55 0.02
N ARG A 295 19.67 -4.95 -0.43
CA ARG A 295 19.34 -4.73 -1.84
C ARG A 295 18.97 -3.27 -2.05
N THR A 296 19.35 -2.73 -3.20
CA THR A 296 18.84 -1.44 -3.66
C THR A 296 17.43 -1.63 -4.19
N VAL A 297 16.46 -0.98 -3.54
CA VAL A 297 15.03 -1.14 -3.83
C VAL A 297 14.31 0.20 -3.80
N VAL A 298 13.34 0.34 -4.69
CA VAL A 298 12.30 1.36 -4.68
C VAL A 298 10.97 0.67 -4.90
N CYS A 299 9.89 1.17 -4.29
CA CYS A 299 8.65 0.40 -4.25
C CYS A 299 7.42 1.29 -4.14
N THR A 300 6.30 0.75 -4.59
CA THR A 300 4.96 1.04 -4.08
C THR A 300 4.56 -0.10 -3.13
N PRO A 301 3.38 -0.08 -2.47
CA PRO A 301 2.99 -1.23 -1.65
C PRO A 301 2.91 -2.53 -2.45
N THR A 302 2.40 -2.46 -3.69
CA THR A 302 2.10 -3.63 -4.51
C THR A 302 3.28 -4.09 -5.36
N GLU A 303 4.20 -3.18 -5.73
CA GLU A 303 5.32 -3.47 -6.62
C GLU A 303 6.65 -3.02 -6.00
N THR A 304 7.63 -3.94 -5.96
CA THR A 304 9.00 -3.63 -5.51
C THR A 304 9.99 -3.81 -6.66
N VAL A 305 10.62 -2.71 -7.07
CA VAL A 305 11.67 -2.71 -8.08
C VAL A 305 13.02 -2.88 -7.38
N VAL A 306 13.61 -4.06 -7.53
CA VAL A 306 14.99 -4.35 -7.13
C VAL A 306 15.94 -3.92 -8.25
N VAL A 307 16.99 -3.17 -7.92
CA VAL A 307 18.04 -2.76 -8.88
C VAL A 307 19.11 -3.85 -8.96
N ASP A 308 18.74 -4.98 -9.54
CA ASP A 308 19.60 -6.15 -9.81
C ASP A 308 19.98 -6.29 -11.31
N GLY A 309 19.60 -5.29 -12.10
CA GLY A 309 19.82 -5.20 -13.54
C GLY A 309 19.37 -3.83 -14.06
N VAL A 310 19.18 -3.73 -15.38
CA VAL A 310 18.76 -2.47 -15.99
C VAL A 310 17.29 -2.19 -15.68
N ARG A 311 17.02 -1.11 -14.96
CA ARG A 311 15.66 -0.64 -14.61
C ARG A 311 15.40 0.71 -15.26
N VAL A 312 14.42 0.77 -16.15
CA VAL A 312 14.12 1.96 -16.95
C VAL A 312 13.36 3.00 -16.13
N ILE A 313 13.86 4.24 -16.11
CA ILE A 313 13.15 5.39 -15.57
C ILE A 313 12.53 6.17 -16.74
N GLY A 314 11.20 6.31 -16.75
CA GLY A 314 10.47 7.02 -17.80
C GLY A 314 10.55 8.55 -17.65
N GLU A 315 11.08 9.25 -18.66
CA GLU A 315 11.38 10.70 -18.63
C GLU A 315 10.22 11.65 -19.05
N ARG A 316 9.06 11.12 -19.42
CA ARG A 316 8.06 11.93 -20.16
C ARG A 316 7.23 12.87 -19.31
N ILE A 317 7.10 12.63 -18.01
CA ILE A 317 6.36 13.49 -17.07
C ILE A 317 7.29 14.64 -16.66
N ASN A 318 7.51 15.53 -17.62
CA ASN A 318 8.42 16.66 -17.48
C ASN A 318 7.98 17.80 -18.44
N PRO A 319 7.65 19.01 -17.94
CA PRO A 319 7.16 20.13 -18.74
C PRO A 319 8.23 20.81 -19.61
N THR A 320 9.51 20.52 -19.40
CA THR A 320 10.62 21.20 -20.07
C THR A 320 10.54 21.05 -21.59
N GLY A 321 10.41 22.18 -22.30
CA GLY A 321 10.30 22.21 -23.77
C GLY A 321 8.99 21.67 -24.36
N LYS A 322 8.03 21.20 -23.54
CA LYS A 322 6.79 20.56 -23.99
C LYS A 322 5.57 21.47 -23.82
N LYS A 323 5.25 22.28 -24.83
CA LYS A 323 4.14 23.27 -24.78
C LYS A 323 2.80 22.70 -24.30
N ARG A 324 2.41 21.51 -24.77
CA ARG A 324 1.16 20.85 -24.34
C ARG A 324 1.18 20.49 -22.86
N PHE A 325 2.28 19.92 -22.38
CA PHE A 325 2.45 19.56 -20.96
C PHE A 325 2.43 20.81 -20.07
N GLN A 326 3.13 21.86 -20.49
CA GLN A 326 3.13 23.15 -19.78
C GLN A 326 1.72 23.73 -19.68
N GLN A 327 0.92 23.62 -20.74
CA GLN A 327 -0.46 24.09 -20.73
C GLN A 327 -1.32 23.25 -19.78
N ALA A 328 -1.17 21.92 -19.83
CA ALA A 328 -1.89 21.01 -18.94
C ALA A 328 -1.63 21.32 -17.46
N LEU A 329 -0.39 21.57 -17.06
CA LEU A 329 -0.06 21.98 -15.68
C LEU A 329 -0.70 23.32 -15.29
N ARG A 330 -0.74 24.30 -16.20
CA ARG A 330 -1.38 25.60 -15.91
C ARG A 330 -2.89 25.50 -15.77
N ASP A 331 -3.51 24.66 -16.60
CA ASP A 331 -4.96 24.48 -16.62
C ASP A 331 -5.44 23.48 -15.55
N GLY A 332 -4.51 22.77 -14.88
CA GLY A 332 -4.84 21.70 -13.93
C GLY A 332 -5.38 20.44 -14.61
N ASP A 333 -5.10 20.24 -15.90
CA ASP A 333 -5.43 19.04 -16.67
C ASP A 333 -4.50 17.89 -16.27
N LEU A 334 -4.89 17.18 -15.20
CA LEU A 334 -4.15 16.03 -14.70
C LEU A 334 -4.30 14.80 -15.61
N ASP A 335 -5.35 14.69 -16.42
CA ASP A 335 -5.56 13.55 -17.33
C ASP A 335 -4.43 13.40 -18.34
N TYR A 336 -3.96 14.53 -18.88
CA TYR A 336 -2.81 14.49 -19.77
C TYR A 336 -1.58 13.90 -19.07
N VAL A 337 -1.36 14.23 -17.79
CA VAL A 337 -0.26 13.69 -16.99
C VAL A 337 -0.44 12.20 -16.71
N LEU A 338 -1.66 11.78 -16.34
CA LEU A 338 -2.02 10.38 -16.12
C LEU A 338 -1.84 9.53 -17.39
N GLY A 339 -2.25 10.05 -18.54
CA GLY A 339 -2.03 9.40 -19.83
C GLY A 339 -0.53 9.16 -20.10
N GLN A 340 0.33 10.13 -19.80
CA GLN A 340 1.79 9.94 -19.92
C GLN A 340 2.35 8.91 -18.94
N ALA A 341 1.80 8.80 -17.72
CA ALA A 341 2.20 7.76 -16.78
C ALA A 341 1.85 6.36 -17.30
N VAL A 342 0.59 6.17 -17.74
CA VAL A 342 0.10 4.90 -18.28
C VAL A 342 0.84 4.50 -19.55
N GLU A 343 1.04 5.43 -20.49
CA GLU A 343 1.79 5.18 -21.73
C GLU A 343 3.22 4.69 -21.46
N GLN A 344 3.89 5.25 -20.45
CA GLN A 344 5.24 4.86 -20.10
C GLN A 344 5.30 3.50 -19.40
N ALA A 345 4.36 3.25 -18.49
CA ALA A 345 4.22 1.95 -17.84
C ALA A 345 3.99 0.84 -18.87
N ASP A 346 3.05 1.05 -19.80
CA ASP A 346 2.74 0.09 -20.87
C ASP A 346 3.92 -0.11 -21.85
N ALA A 347 4.80 0.87 -21.98
CA ALA A 347 6.01 0.78 -22.79
C ALA A 347 7.20 0.12 -22.06
N GLY A 348 7.04 -0.29 -20.80
CA GLY A 348 8.05 -1.01 -20.02
C GLY A 348 8.94 -0.13 -19.15
N ALA A 349 8.48 1.06 -18.76
CA ALA A 349 9.09 1.78 -17.63
C ALA A 349 8.96 0.94 -16.35
N HIS A 350 9.99 1.00 -15.51
CA HIS A 350 9.96 0.38 -14.17
C HIS A 350 9.77 1.43 -13.09
N ILE A 351 10.18 2.67 -13.35
CA ILE A 351 10.09 3.82 -12.46
C ILE A 351 9.64 5.01 -13.32
N LEU A 352 8.89 5.95 -12.75
CA LEU A 352 8.49 7.18 -13.44
C LEU A 352 9.20 8.39 -12.83
N ASP A 353 9.93 9.14 -13.66
CA ASP A 353 10.44 10.46 -13.30
C ASP A 353 9.29 11.47 -13.35
N VAL A 354 9.14 12.25 -12.28
CA VAL A 354 8.04 13.21 -12.10
C VAL A 354 8.63 14.59 -11.82
N ASN A 355 8.64 15.43 -12.86
CA ASN A 355 9.00 16.84 -12.77
C ASN A 355 7.77 17.71 -13.08
N VAL A 356 7.48 18.68 -12.22
CA VAL A 356 6.38 19.66 -12.41
C VAL A 356 6.89 21.11 -12.41
N GLY A 357 8.20 21.29 -12.57
CA GLY A 357 8.88 22.59 -12.54
C GLY A 357 8.46 23.46 -13.73
N LEU A 358 7.60 24.45 -13.45
CA LEU A 358 7.11 25.38 -14.47
C LEU A 358 6.98 26.79 -13.88
N PRO A 359 7.61 27.82 -14.47
CA PRO A 359 7.43 29.19 -14.02
C PRO A 359 5.95 29.61 -13.99
N GLY A 360 5.52 30.17 -12.86
CA GLY A 360 4.14 30.61 -12.62
C GLY A 360 3.21 29.54 -12.06
N VAL A 361 3.69 28.31 -11.83
CA VAL A 361 2.97 27.26 -11.11
C VAL A 361 3.55 27.14 -9.70
N ASP A 362 2.68 26.95 -8.71
CA ASP A 362 3.06 26.57 -7.35
C ASP A 362 3.55 25.12 -7.36
N GLU A 363 4.87 24.95 -7.52
CA GLU A 363 5.51 23.66 -7.72
C GLU A 363 5.27 22.67 -6.56
N PRO A 364 5.40 23.03 -5.26
CA PRO A 364 5.05 22.14 -4.15
C PRO A 364 3.59 21.64 -4.19
N SER A 365 2.63 22.54 -4.38
CA SER A 365 1.20 22.17 -4.44
C SER A 365 0.88 21.30 -5.65
N MET A 366 1.48 21.62 -6.81
CA MET A 366 1.31 20.83 -8.02
C MET A 366 1.96 19.45 -7.90
N MET A 367 3.13 19.35 -7.26
CA MET A 367 3.81 18.06 -7.03
C MET A 367 2.94 17.12 -6.24
N VAL A 368 2.31 17.59 -5.15
CA VAL A 368 1.37 16.80 -4.35
C VAL A 368 0.21 16.27 -5.19
N LYS A 369 -0.41 17.14 -6.01
CA LYS A 369 -1.54 16.77 -6.88
C LYS A 369 -1.14 15.72 -7.91
N VAL A 370 -0.01 15.94 -8.59
CA VAL A 370 0.48 15.04 -9.64
C VAL A 370 0.91 13.68 -9.07
N VAL A 371 1.63 13.65 -7.94
CA VAL A 371 2.01 12.40 -7.26
C VAL A 371 0.78 11.59 -6.88
N LYS A 372 -0.19 12.20 -6.18
CA LYS A 372 -1.44 11.51 -5.80
C LYS A 372 -2.20 10.99 -7.03
N ALA A 373 -2.26 11.78 -8.09
CA ALA A 373 -2.95 11.39 -9.31
C ALA A 373 -2.26 10.20 -9.98
N ILE A 374 -0.94 10.24 -10.19
CA ILE A 374 -0.17 9.15 -10.83
C ILE A 374 -0.34 7.85 -10.04
N GLN A 375 -0.24 7.89 -8.71
CA GLN A 375 -0.43 6.71 -7.86
C GLN A 375 -1.81 6.05 -8.03
N SER A 376 -2.83 6.78 -8.48
CA SER A 376 -4.15 6.18 -8.71
C SER A 376 -4.19 5.25 -9.92
N VAL A 377 -3.33 5.46 -10.94
CA VAL A 377 -3.40 4.75 -12.24
C VAL A 377 -2.22 3.80 -12.49
N THR A 378 -1.18 3.86 -11.68
CA THR A 378 0.00 3.01 -11.80
C THR A 378 0.57 2.64 -10.43
N ASP A 379 1.15 1.46 -10.38
CA ASP A 379 1.89 0.86 -9.28
C ASP A 379 3.42 1.03 -9.43
N LEU A 380 3.89 1.76 -10.45
CA LEU A 380 5.31 2.02 -10.63
C LEU A 380 5.83 2.98 -9.55
N PRO A 381 7.00 2.71 -8.95
CA PRO A 381 7.67 3.65 -8.05
C PRO A 381 7.98 4.98 -8.74
N LEU A 382 8.05 6.04 -7.95
CA LEU A 382 8.24 7.40 -8.44
C LEU A 382 9.65 7.93 -8.11
N GLN A 383 10.21 8.65 -9.07
CA GLN A 383 11.36 9.52 -8.90
C GLN A 383 10.85 10.96 -8.89
N ILE A 384 10.99 11.63 -7.74
CA ILE A 384 10.56 13.02 -7.54
C ILE A 384 11.67 13.94 -8.03
N ASP A 385 11.44 14.60 -9.17
CA ASP A 385 12.41 15.49 -9.82
C ASP A 385 12.04 16.95 -9.58
N SER A 386 12.87 17.65 -8.80
CA SER A 386 12.75 19.09 -8.61
C SER A 386 14.06 19.72 -8.12
N SER A 387 14.28 20.97 -8.55
CA SER A 387 15.30 21.86 -7.98
C SER A 387 14.80 22.61 -6.74
N ASN A 388 13.50 22.58 -6.48
CA ASN A 388 12.84 23.20 -5.34
C ASN A 388 12.71 22.18 -4.19
N GLN A 389 13.41 22.43 -3.10
CA GLN A 389 13.39 21.58 -1.90
C GLN A 389 11.99 21.39 -1.32
N ASP A 390 11.14 22.43 -1.36
CA ASP A 390 9.83 22.41 -0.74
C ASP A 390 8.91 21.50 -1.56
N ALA A 391 9.14 21.42 -2.89
CA ALA A 391 8.45 20.49 -3.77
C ALA A 391 8.95 19.05 -3.58
N LEU A 392 10.25 18.85 -3.36
CA LEU A 392 10.79 17.53 -3.00
C LEU A 392 10.16 17.01 -1.70
N GLU A 393 10.16 17.81 -0.63
CA GLU A 393 9.55 17.43 0.64
C GLU A 393 8.04 17.20 0.52
N ALA A 394 7.32 18.11 -0.14
CA ALA A 394 5.87 17.97 -0.33
C ALA A 394 5.51 16.71 -1.14
N GLY A 395 6.26 16.41 -2.19
CA GLY A 395 6.11 15.18 -2.97
C GLY A 395 6.38 13.94 -2.13
N LEU A 396 7.54 13.87 -1.47
CA LEU A 396 7.94 12.74 -0.63
C LEU A 396 6.96 12.44 0.51
N ARG A 397 6.35 13.48 1.09
CA ARG A 397 5.33 13.32 2.14
C ARG A 397 4.16 12.47 1.68
N VAL A 398 3.70 12.66 0.43
CA VAL A 398 2.52 11.97 -0.13
C VAL A 398 2.83 10.77 -1.04
N VAL A 399 4.11 10.42 -1.21
CA VAL A 399 4.45 9.18 -1.92
C VAL A 399 4.00 7.97 -1.11
N ASN A 400 3.26 7.06 -1.72
CA ASN A 400 2.92 5.76 -1.15
C ASN A 400 4.00 4.72 -1.53
N GLY A 401 5.04 4.62 -0.71
CA GLY A 401 6.17 3.73 -0.96
C GLY A 401 7.53 4.40 -0.76
N LYS A 402 8.57 3.79 -1.34
CA LYS A 402 9.95 4.29 -1.32
C LYS A 402 10.31 4.91 -2.66
N ALA A 403 10.47 6.23 -2.67
CA ALA A 403 10.78 7.04 -3.86
C ALA A 403 12.29 7.21 -4.10
N ILE A 404 12.63 7.80 -5.25
CA ILE A 404 13.95 8.38 -5.53
C ILE A 404 13.84 9.91 -5.52
N VAL A 405 14.78 10.60 -4.88
CA VAL A 405 14.95 12.05 -5.01
C VAL A 405 15.92 12.35 -6.15
N ASN A 406 15.44 13.10 -7.14
CA ASN A 406 16.22 13.66 -8.23
C ASN A 406 16.25 15.21 -8.08
N SER A 407 17.30 15.81 -7.55
CA SER A 407 18.58 15.22 -7.15
C SER A 407 19.29 16.10 -6.11
N VAL A 408 20.43 15.62 -5.62
CA VAL A 408 21.45 16.44 -4.95
C VAL A 408 22.67 16.60 -5.86
N ASN A 409 23.56 17.52 -5.52
CA ASN A 409 24.85 17.65 -6.18
C ASN A 409 25.98 17.69 -5.13
N GLY A 410 27.22 17.89 -5.57
CA GLY A 410 28.38 17.92 -4.69
C GLY A 410 28.50 19.16 -3.81
N GLU A 411 27.63 20.16 -3.93
CA GLU A 411 27.70 21.39 -3.14
C GLU A 411 27.32 21.11 -1.68
N PRO A 412 28.16 21.50 -0.69
CA PRO A 412 27.86 21.24 0.72
C PRO A 412 26.50 21.81 1.18
N GLU A 413 26.11 22.97 0.66
CA GLU A 413 24.83 23.62 1.01
C GLU A 413 23.62 22.87 0.46
N VAL A 414 23.73 22.27 -0.73
CA VAL A 414 22.65 21.44 -1.31
C VAL A 414 22.54 20.14 -0.54
N LEU A 415 23.67 19.48 -0.25
CA LEU A 415 23.70 18.24 0.54
C LEU A 415 23.09 18.43 1.94
N ALA A 416 23.50 19.48 2.66
CA ALA A 416 23.02 19.77 4.01
C ALA A 416 21.52 20.07 4.08
N ARG A 417 20.91 20.44 2.94
CA ARG A 417 19.52 20.85 2.84
C ARG A 417 18.60 19.72 2.38
N VAL A 418 19.06 18.89 1.43
CA VAL A 418 18.24 17.83 0.83
C VAL A 418 18.43 16.48 1.52
N LEU A 419 19.63 16.12 1.98
CA LEU A 419 19.86 14.82 2.63
C LEU A 419 19.04 14.61 3.91
N PRO A 420 18.78 15.63 4.77
CA PRO A 420 17.84 15.48 5.88
C PRO A 420 16.43 15.09 5.43
N ILE A 421 15.95 15.65 4.32
CA ILE A 421 14.63 15.36 3.74
C ILE A 421 14.62 13.91 3.23
N VAL A 422 15.65 13.51 2.47
CA VAL A 422 15.83 12.13 1.98
C VAL A 422 15.79 11.14 3.15
N LYS A 423 16.53 11.42 4.22
CA LYS A 423 16.58 10.57 5.41
C LYS A 423 15.23 10.50 6.13
N LYS A 424 14.54 11.65 6.30
CA LYS A 424 13.25 11.75 6.99
C LYS A 424 12.19 10.85 6.35
N TYR A 425 12.11 10.83 5.02
CA TYR A 425 11.10 10.06 4.29
C TYR A 425 11.59 8.69 3.81
N GLY A 426 12.83 8.30 4.13
CA GLY A 426 13.38 7.01 3.76
C GLY A 426 13.59 6.81 2.25
N ALA A 427 13.81 7.89 1.50
CA ALA A 427 13.95 7.85 0.05
C ALA A 427 15.37 7.45 -0.37
N ALA A 428 15.50 6.93 -1.59
CA ALA A 428 16.78 6.89 -2.28
C ALA A 428 17.10 8.26 -2.89
N VAL A 429 18.36 8.50 -3.27
CA VAL A 429 18.81 9.80 -3.78
C VAL A 429 19.77 9.66 -4.96
N ILE A 430 19.56 10.49 -5.99
CA ILE A 430 20.48 10.69 -7.10
C ILE A 430 21.43 11.84 -6.78
N GLY A 431 22.72 11.55 -6.79
CA GLY A 431 23.80 12.53 -6.73
C GLY A 431 24.34 12.86 -8.12
N LEU A 432 24.17 14.11 -8.54
CA LEU A 432 24.80 14.63 -9.76
C LEU A 432 26.28 14.89 -9.50
N ALA A 433 27.16 14.33 -10.33
CA ALA A 433 28.62 14.48 -10.24
C ALA A 433 29.11 15.87 -10.71
N MET A 434 28.54 16.92 -10.15
CA MET A 434 28.88 18.34 -10.36
C MET A 434 28.81 19.12 -9.05
N ASP A 435 29.36 20.33 -9.04
CA ASP A 435 29.23 21.25 -7.91
C ASP A 435 29.16 22.71 -8.37
N GLN A 436 29.44 23.66 -7.48
CA GLN A 436 29.36 25.10 -7.75
C GLN A 436 30.29 25.56 -8.89
N ASN A 437 31.33 24.77 -9.24
CA ASN A 437 32.22 25.03 -10.36
C ASN A 437 31.68 24.46 -11.69
N GLY A 438 30.47 23.88 -11.66
CA GLY A 438 29.84 23.22 -12.80
C GLY A 438 30.25 21.75 -12.92
N ILE A 439 30.19 21.25 -14.15
CA ILE A 439 30.44 19.84 -14.48
C ILE A 439 31.94 19.63 -14.72
N PRO A 440 32.62 18.75 -13.96
CA PRO A 440 34.03 18.50 -14.16
C PRO A 440 34.36 17.91 -15.54
N ALA A 441 35.56 18.21 -16.01
CA ALA A 441 36.01 17.88 -17.36
C ALA A 441 36.51 16.44 -17.49
N THR A 442 36.92 15.81 -16.39
CA THR A 442 37.54 14.48 -16.35
C THR A 442 36.72 13.49 -15.52
N ALA A 443 36.87 12.20 -15.82
CA ALA A 443 36.23 11.14 -15.06
C ALA A 443 36.67 11.10 -13.59
N GLU A 444 37.95 11.37 -13.31
CA GLU A 444 38.52 11.36 -11.96
C GLU A 444 37.93 12.44 -11.05
N GLU A 445 37.70 13.64 -11.60
CA GLU A 445 37.08 14.74 -10.85
C GLU A 445 35.60 14.43 -10.56
N ARG A 446 34.86 13.89 -11.54
CA ARG A 446 33.47 13.45 -11.34
C ARG A 446 33.38 12.36 -10.27
N PHE A 447 34.29 11.39 -10.30
CA PHE A 447 34.40 10.35 -9.28
C PHE A 447 34.63 10.94 -7.88
N THR A 448 35.50 11.94 -7.76
CA THR A 448 35.78 12.61 -6.47
C THR A 448 34.52 13.27 -5.90
N ILE A 449 33.70 13.89 -6.76
CA ILE A 449 32.41 14.45 -6.34
C ILE A 449 31.44 13.33 -5.91
N ALA A 450 31.38 12.22 -6.65
CA ALA A 450 30.54 11.08 -6.30
C ALA A 450 30.91 10.50 -4.91
N GLU A 451 32.21 10.37 -4.62
CA GLU A 451 32.70 9.93 -3.30
C GLU A 451 32.28 10.91 -2.19
N ARG A 452 32.36 12.23 -2.45
CA ARG A 452 31.89 13.25 -1.51
C ARG A 452 30.40 13.13 -1.22
N ILE A 453 29.58 12.91 -2.26
CA ILE A 453 28.12 12.74 -2.11
C ILE A 453 27.82 11.49 -1.29
N LEU A 454 28.45 10.36 -1.59
CA LEU A 454 28.28 9.12 -0.83
C LEU A 454 28.63 9.31 0.65
N ASN A 455 29.79 9.91 0.93
CA ASN A 455 30.23 10.14 2.31
C ASN A 455 29.27 11.07 3.07
N ALA A 456 28.69 12.07 2.39
CA ALA A 456 27.67 12.91 2.99
C ALA A 456 26.37 12.13 3.25
N ALA A 457 25.88 11.33 2.30
CA ALA A 457 24.68 10.51 2.51
C ALA A 457 24.84 9.54 3.70
N LEU A 458 26.00 8.86 3.80
CA LEU A 458 26.31 7.96 4.92
C LEU A 458 26.34 8.69 6.26
N SER A 459 26.81 9.94 6.32
CA SER A 459 26.85 10.71 7.58
C SER A 459 25.46 11.12 8.09
N TYR A 460 24.47 11.24 7.19
CA TYR A 460 23.05 11.40 7.55
C TYR A 460 22.34 10.07 7.81
N GLY A 461 23.04 8.93 7.74
CA GLY A 461 22.45 7.60 7.95
C GLY A 461 21.60 7.10 6.79
N ILE A 462 21.85 7.61 5.57
CA ILE A 462 21.31 7.07 4.33
C ILE A 462 22.25 5.94 3.90
N PRO A 463 21.75 4.70 3.74
CA PRO A 463 22.59 3.57 3.40
C PRO A 463 23.12 3.70 1.98
N LYS A 464 24.27 3.08 1.71
CA LYS A 464 24.93 3.12 0.41
C LYS A 464 24.01 2.62 -0.71
N GLU A 465 23.20 1.61 -0.41
CA GLU A 465 22.23 1.00 -1.31
C GLU A 465 21.17 1.99 -1.81
N ASP A 466 20.99 3.12 -1.12
CA ASP A 466 20.03 4.18 -1.46
C ASP A 466 20.69 5.38 -2.16
N VAL A 467 21.97 5.27 -2.56
CA VAL A 467 22.70 6.32 -3.26
C VAL A 467 22.99 5.92 -4.71
N PHE A 468 22.44 6.68 -5.63
CA PHE A 468 22.68 6.57 -7.07
C PHE A 468 23.54 7.74 -7.55
N ILE A 469 24.37 7.54 -8.56
CA ILE A 469 25.20 8.62 -9.12
C ILE A 469 24.86 8.85 -10.60
N ASP A 470 24.56 10.10 -10.93
CA ASP A 470 24.53 10.58 -12.32
C ASP A 470 25.89 11.20 -12.65
N CYS A 471 26.64 10.55 -13.55
CA CYS A 471 27.94 11.05 -14.00
C CYS A 471 27.84 12.14 -15.08
N LEU A 472 26.64 12.59 -15.39
CA LEU A 472 26.24 13.65 -16.30
C LEU A 472 26.59 13.38 -17.76
N THR A 473 25.57 13.47 -18.61
CA THR A 473 25.72 13.38 -20.06
C THR A 473 25.69 14.76 -20.68
N LEU A 474 26.74 15.08 -21.45
CA LEU A 474 26.85 16.33 -22.21
C LEU A 474 26.58 16.09 -23.70
N THR A 475 26.20 17.16 -24.39
CA THR A 475 25.87 17.10 -25.80
C THR A 475 27.10 16.92 -26.68
N VAL A 476 27.17 15.82 -27.44
CA VAL A 476 28.33 15.47 -28.28
C VAL A 476 28.58 16.48 -29.41
N SER A 477 27.54 17.21 -29.84
CA SER A 477 27.67 18.26 -30.84
C SER A 477 28.56 19.43 -30.40
N ALA A 478 28.75 19.63 -29.10
CA ALA A 478 29.56 20.70 -28.52
C ALA A 478 30.77 20.17 -27.75
N GLU A 479 30.59 19.09 -26.98
CA GLU A 479 31.54 18.60 -25.96
C GLU A 479 31.90 17.12 -26.24
N GLN A 480 32.33 16.82 -27.47
CA GLN A 480 32.53 15.45 -27.94
C GLN A 480 33.54 14.64 -27.10
N ASP A 481 34.61 15.27 -26.62
CA ASP A 481 35.64 14.64 -25.79
C ASP A 481 35.08 14.18 -24.43
N LYS A 482 33.97 14.77 -23.96
CA LYS A 482 33.36 14.45 -22.66
C LYS A 482 32.53 13.18 -22.65
N ALA A 483 32.08 12.69 -23.80
CA ALA A 483 31.22 11.51 -23.86
C ALA A 483 31.89 10.26 -23.28
N VAL A 484 33.18 10.05 -23.57
CA VAL A 484 33.95 8.92 -23.02
C VAL A 484 34.29 9.13 -21.54
N GLU A 485 34.48 10.38 -21.11
CA GLU A 485 34.72 10.71 -19.70
C GLU A 485 33.49 10.36 -18.83
N THR A 486 32.27 10.58 -19.32
CA THR A 486 31.05 10.09 -18.64
C THR A 486 31.07 8.56 -18.46
N LEU A 487 31.43 7.80 -19.51
CA LEU A 487 31.52 6.34 -19.45
C LEU A 487 32.56 5.85 -18.44
N ARG A 488 33.76 6.46 -18.47
CA ARG A 488 34.84 6.16 -17.52
C ARG A 488 34.44 6.47 -16.08
N ALA A 489 33.79 7.60 -15.84
CA ALA A 489 33.32 7.98 -14.51
C ALA A 489 32.33 6.95 -13.95
N MET A 490 31.34 6.52 -14.74
CA MET A 490 30.39 5.48 -14.31
C MET A 490 31.09 4.17 -13.96
N GLN A 491 32.04 3.74 -14.80
CA GLN A 491 32.82 2.54 -14.51
C GLN A 491 33.61 2.68 -13.20
N MET A 492 34.22 3.83 -12.95
CA MET A 492 34.92 4.08 -11.68
C MET A 492 33.97 4.05 -10.48
N VAL A 493 32.81 4.68 -10.58
CA VAL A 493 31.78 4.68 -9.53
C VAL A 493 31.32 3.26 -9.23
N ARG A 494 30.98 2.47 -10.25
CA ARG A 494 30.60 1.06 -10.08
C ARG A 494 31.74 0.22 -9.48
N ASP A 495 32.93 0.28 -10.06
CA ASP A 495 34.01 -0.65 -9.72
C ASP A 495 34.69 -0.31 -8.38
N ARG A 496 34.74 0.98 -8.01
CA ARG A 496 35.46 1.45 -6.81
C ARG A 496 34.55 1.87 -5.67
N LEU A 497 33.43 2.54 -5.96
CA LEU A 497 32.45 2.88 -4.93
C LEU A 497 31.42 1.78 -4.77
N GLY A 498 31.20 0.90 -5.75
CA GLY A 498 30.16 -0.13 -5.69
C GLY A 498 28.75 0.46 -5.64
N LEU A 499 28.53 1.58 -6.34
CA LEU A 499 27.24 2.25 -6.46
C LEU A 499 26.62 1.99 -7.83
N HIS A 500 25.30 2.08 -7.88
CA HIS A 500 24.53 2.07 -9.11
C HIS A 500 24.62 3.44 -9.81
N CYS A 501 24.68 3.41 -11.14
CA CYS A 501 24.68 4.64 -11.94
C CYS A 501 23.32 4.86 -12.61
N THR A 502 22.91 6.12 -12.66
CA THR A 502 21.77 6.64 -13.42
C THR A 502 22.26 7.64 -14.47
N LEU A 503 21.49 7.87 -15.53
CA LEU A 503 21.89 8.80 -16.57
C LEU A 503 20.69 9.28 -17.40
N GLY A 504 20.59 10.61 -17.59
CA GLY A 504 19.77 11.22 -18.64
C GLY A 504 20.35 10.99 -20.04
N VAL A 505 20.10 9.83 -20.63
CA VAL A 505 20.77 9.38 -21.87
C VAL A 505 20.39 10.24 -23.07
N SER A 506 19.16 10.78 -23.09
CA SER A 506 18.62 11.61 -24.18
C SER A 506 19.43 12.88 -24.46
N ASN A 507 20.23 13.35 -23.49
CA ASN A 507 21.03 14.56 -23.59
C ASN A 507 22.18 14.46 -24.59
N ILE A 508 22.72 13.25 -24.81
CA ILE A 508 23.92 13.03 -25.64
C ILE A 508 23.78 13.55 -27.08
N SER A 509 22.56 13.51 -27.62
CA SER A 509 22.28 13.71 -29.05
C SER A 509 21.68 15.06 -29.41
N PHE A 510 21.50 16.00 -28.47
CA PHE A 510 20.91 17.30 -28.81
C PHE A 510 21.70 18.03 -29.91
N GLY A 511 20.97 18.66 -30.83
CA GLY A 511 21.56 19.40 -31.96
C GLY A 511 22.10 18.55 -33.12
N LEU A 512 22.08 17.22 -33.04
CA LEU A 512 22.54 16.33 -34.12
C LEU A 512 21.39 15.79 -34.98
N PRO A 513 21.60 15.54 -36.29
CA PRO A 513 20.66 14.77 -37.11
C PRO A 513 20.66 13.29 -36.68
N ASN A 514 19.54 12.59 -36.94
CA ASN A 514 19.37 11.18 -36.57
C ASN A 514 19.72 10.88 -35.10
N ARG A 515 19.15 11.69 -34.19
CA ARG A 515 19.40 11.61 -32.74
C ARG A 515 19.28 10.20 -32.18
N SER A 516 18.28 9.44 -32.66
CA SER A 516 18.01 8.08 -32.22
C SER A 516 19.25 7.18 -32.31
N LEU A 517 19.97 7.23 -33.43
CA LEU A 517 21.18 6.41 -33.64
C LEU A 517 22.29 6.73 -32.63
N ILE A 518 22.53 8.02 -32.38
CA ILE A 518 23.56 8.44 -31.40
C ILE A 518 23.13 8.04 -29.98
N THR A 519 21.87 8.27 -29.62
CA THR A 519 21.33 7.92 -28.31
C THR A 519 21.39 6.41 -28.06
N THR A 520 20.96 5.56 -28.98
CA THR A 520 20.99 4.08 -28.79
C THR A 520 22.41 3.51 -28.81
N SER A 521 23.30 4.06 -29.64
CA SER A 521 24.72 3.67 -29.65
C SER A 521 25.39 4.01 -28.32
N PHE A 522 25.16 5.24 -27.82
CA PHE A 522 25.70 5.66 -26.53
C PHE A 522 25.07 4.89 -25.37
N LEU A 523 23.75 4.62 -25.41
CA LEU A 523 23.06 3.79 -24.43
C LEU A 523 23.72 2.40 -24.32
N THR A 524 23.97 1.74 -25.45
CA THR A 524 24.63 0.41 -25.45
C THR A 524 26.00 0.47 -24.76
N LEU A 525 26.79 1.51 -25.04
CA LEU A 525 28.07 1.73 -24.37
C LEU A 525 27.86 1.99 -22.87
N ALA A 526 26.97 2.90 -22.50
CA ALA A 526 26.67 3.24 -21.12
C ALA A 526 26.27 2.02 -20.28
N LEU A 527 25.37 1.18 -20.82
CA LEU A 527 24.97 -0.09 -20.19
C LEU A 527 26.17 -1.01 -19.94
N SER A 528 27.08 -1.15 -20.91
CA SER A 528 28.31 -1.94 -20.72
C SER A 528 29.29 -1.35 -19.70
N TYR A 529 29.25 -0.03 -19.50
CA TYR A 529 30.09 0.70 -18.53
C TYR A 529 29.42 0.82 -17.14
N GLY A 530 28.25 0.22 -16.92
CA GLY A 530 27.61 0.13 -15.61
C GLY A 530 26.42 1.04 -15.39
N LEU A 531 25.76 1.51 -16.45
CA LEU A 531 24.47 2.18 -16.32
C LEU A 531 23.39 1.16 -15.95
N ASP A 532 22.80 1.33 -14.76
CA ASP A 532 21.72 0.46 -14.26
C ASP A 532 20.35 1.14 -14.40
N LEU A 533 20.30 2.47 -14.27
CA LEU A 533 19.06 3.26 -14.22
C LEU A 533 19.02 4.31 -15.35
N PRO A 534 18.82 3.93 -16.62
CA PRO A 534 18.68 4.91 -17.70
C PRO A 534 17.37 5.71 -17.54
N ILE A 535 17.49 7.04 -17.51
CA ILE A 535 16.37 7.97 -17.66
C ILE A 535 16.16 8.21 -19.15
N VAL A 536 15.09 7.65 -19.70
CA VAL A 536 14.81 7.60 -21.14
C VAL A 536 13.32 7.67 -21.44
N ASN A 537 12.96 7.93 -22.69
CA ASN A 537 11.60 7.79 -23.18
C ASN A 537 11.32 6.31 -23.58
N PRO A 538 10.57 5.53 -22.76
CA PRO A 538 10.31 4.11 -23.04
C PRO A 538 9.42 3.91 -24.27
N ASN A 539 8.64 4.92 -24.68
CA ASN A 539 7.81 4.86 -25.88
C ASN A 539 8.62 4.97 -27.18
N THR A 540 9.95 5.02 -27.13
CA THR A 540 10.82 4.95 -28.31
C THR A 540 11.28 3.51 -28.51
N PRO A 541 10.75 2.76 -29.50
CA PRO A 541 11.03 1.33 -29.64
C PRO A 541 12.53 1.01 -29.69
N ALA A 542 13.30 1.78 -30.46
CA ALA A 542 14.74 1.57 -30.60
C ALA A 542 15.52 1.64 -29.26
N ILE A 543 15.05 2.42 -28.28
CA ILE A 543 15.65 2.48 -26.94
C ILE A 543 15.37 1.18 -26.19
N MET A 544 14.11 0.74 -26.15
CA MET A 544 13.72 -0.49 -25.47
C MET A 544 14.32 -1.72 -26.14
N ASP A 545 14.40 -1.74 -27.47
CA ASP A 545 15.07 -2.79 -28.25
C ASP A 545 16.55 -2.90 -27.88
N THR A 546 17.23 -1.76 -27.72
CA THR A 546 18.63 -1.72 -27.28
C THR A 546 18.80 -2.34 -25.90
N ILE A 547 17.90 -2.04 -24.96
CA ILE A 547 17.94 -2.58 -23.59
C ILE A 547 17.65 -4.08 -23.58
N ARG A 548 16.63 -4.55 -24.32
CA ARG A 548 16.31 -5.98 -24.44
C ARG A 548 17.47 -6.75 -25.06
N ALA A 549 18.06 -6.23 -26.15
CA ALA A 549 19.23 -6.83 -26.78
C ALA A 549 20.43 -6.88 -25.82
N PHE A 550 20.70 -5.80 -25.09
CA PHE A 550 21.75 -5.77 -24.07
C PHE A 550 21.51 -6.83 -22.99
N ASN A 551 20.28 -6.98 -22.49
CA ASN A 551 19.95 -7.98 -21.47
C ASN A 551 20.20 -9.41 -21.96
N VAL A 552 19.92 -9.72 -23.23
CA VAL A 552 20.29 -11.02 -23.83
C VAL A 552 21.81 -11.18 -23.89
N LEU A 553 22.52 -10.18 -24.44
CA LEU A 553 23.97 -10.24 -24.67
C LEU A 553 24.77 -10.34 -23.35
N TYR A 554 24.28 -9.71 -22.29
CA TYR A 554 24.89 -9.77 -20.95
C TYR A 554 24.35 -10.92 -20.08
N ASN A 555 23.59 -11.86 -20.66
CA ASN A 555 23.01 -13.01 -19.95
C ASN A 555 22.17 -12.62 -18.72
N ARG A 556 21.46 -11.48 -18.81
CA ARG A 556 20.48 -11.01 -17.85
C ARG A 556 19.06 -11.50 -18.17
N ASP A 557 18.76 -11.62 -19.46
CA ASP A 557 17.55 -12.31 -19.95
C ASP A 557 17.87 -13.79 -20.21
N LYS A 558 17.68 -14.63 -19.18
CA LYS A 558 17.98 -16.07 -19.27
C LYS A 558 17.10 -16.70 -20.36
N ASN A 559 17.73 -17.52 -21.21
CA ASN A 559 17.08 -18.13 -22.38
C ASN A 559 16.49 -17.14 -23.40
N ALA A 560 16.79 -15.84 -23.27
CA ALA A 560 16.18 -14.78 -24.06
C ALA A 560 14.64 -14.75 -24.00
N GLU A 561 14.04 -15.15 -22.87
CA GLU A 561 12.59 -15.27 -22.71
C GLU A 561 11.87 -13.93 -22.95
N ALA A 562 12.33 -12.86 -22.30
CA ALA A 562 11.71 -11.53 -22.43
C ALA A 562 11.92 -10.94 -23.83
N TYR A 563 13.05 -11.25 -24.48
CA TYR A 563 13.32 -10.88 -25.86
C TYR A 563 12.42 -11.64 -26.83
N ILE A 564 12.34 -12.97 -26.73
CA ILE A 564 11.49 -13.80 -27.58
C ILE A 564 10.03 -13.39 -27.43
N ALA A 565 9.53 -13.18 -26.21
CA ALA A 565 8.17 -12.72 -25.98
C ALA A 565 7.86 -11.38 -26.67
N ALA A 566 8.83 -10.47 -26.76
CA ALA A 566 8.66 -9.18 -27.42
C ALA A 566 8.65 -9.23 -28.95
N TYR A 567 9.37 -10.18 -29.57
CA TYR A 567 9.56 -10.23 -31.03
C TYR A 567 8.97 -11.46 -31.73
N SER A 568 8.54 -12.49 -31.00
CA SER A 568 7.94 -13.69 -31.60
C SER A 568 6.68 -13.32 -32.39
N GLY A 569 6.59 -13.76 -33.64
CA GLY A 569 5.46 -13.48 -34.52
C GLY A 569 5.52 -12.14 -35.28
N GLN A 570 6.58 -11.33 -35.11
CA GLN A 570 6.79 -10.17 -35.97
C GLN A 570 7.33 -10.63 -37.34
N PRO A 571 6.68 -10.28 -38.48
CA PRO A 571 7.32 -10.44 -39.77
C PRO A 571 8.58 -9.58 -39.81
N ALA A 572 9.67 -10.09 -40.39
CA ALA A 572 10.88 -9.31 -40.61
C ALA A 572 10.54 -8.10 -41.49
N ALA A 573 10.30 -6.94 -40.87
CA ALA A 573 9.87 -5.75 -41.57
C ALA A 573 11.08 -4.89 -42.00
N PRO A 574 11.07 -4.34 -43.23
CA PRO A 574 12.11 -3.42 -43.68
C PRO A 574 11.97 -2.06 -42.99
N VAL A 575 13.12 -1.44 -42.72
CA VAL A 575 13.28 -0.14 -42.06
C VAL A 575 12.58 0.97 -42.85
N GLN A 576 11.46 1.48 -42.32
CA GLN A 576 10.95 2.83 -42.62
C GLN A 576 10.65 3.58 -41.32
N PRO A 577 10.86 4.91 -41.27
CA PRO A 577 10.56 5.71 -40.10
C PRO A 577 9.07 6.08 -40.11
N THR A 578 8.27 5.45 -39.27
CA THR A 578 6.90 5.89 -39.02
C THR A 578 6.82 6.65 -37.72
N ALA A 579 6.30 7.88 -37.83
CA ALA A 579 5.84 8.67 -36.69
C ALA A 579 4.86 7.85 -35.86
N SER A 580 5.05 7.81 -34.55
CA SER A 580 4.09 7.24 -33.61
C SER A 580 2.79 8.05 -33.69
N GLN A 581 1.79 7.52 -34.39
CA GLN A 581 0.42 7.85 -34.02
C GLN A 581 0.19 7.14 -32.69
N ALA A 582 -0.03 7.93 -31.63
CA ALA A 582 -0.48 7.37 -30.36
C ALA A 582 -1.76 6.57 -30.65
N GLU A 583 -1.81 5.30 -30.22
CA GLU A 583 -3.08 4.57 -30.21
C GLU A 583 -4.09 5.41 -29.43
N GLU A 584 -5.20 5.79 -30.07
CA GLU A 584 -6.28 6.48 -29.38
C GLU A 584 -6.81 5.57 -28.26
N THR A 585 -6.76 6.04 -27.01
CA THR A 585 -7.29 5.31 -25.86
C THR A 585 -8.76 4.99 -26.08
N THR A 586 -9.12 3.71 -26.00
CA THR A 586 -10.51 3.25 -26.13
C THR A 586 -11.22 3.28 -24.77
N LEU A 587 -12.55 3.35 -24.77
CA LEU A 587 -13.33 3.35 -23.51
C LEU A 587 -13.02 2.13 -22.61
N PRO A 588 -12.95 0.88 -23.13
CA PRO A 588 -12.52 -0.27 -22.32
C PRO A 588 -11.15 -0.06 -21.67
N ARG A 589 -10.18 0.46 -22.42
CA ARG A 589 -8.83 0.71 -21.90
C ARG A 589 -8.82 1.81 -20.84
N ALA A 590 -9.59 2.88 -21.04
CA ALA A 590 -9.73 3.95 -20.05
C ALA A 590 -10.32 3.40 -18.72
N VAL A 591 -11.31 2.52 -18.80
CA VAL A 591 -11.90 1.84 -17.64
C VAL A 591 -10.90 0.88 -16.99
N GLU A 592 -10.24 0.01 -17.77
CA GLU A 592 -9.24 -0.93 -17.25
C GLU A 592 -8.08 -0.22 -16.52
N LYS A 593 -7.73 1.00 -16.93
CA LYS A 593 -6.66 1.82 -16.35
C LYS A 593 -7.15 2.83 -15.30
N GLY A 594 -8.46 2.90 -15.01
CA GLY A 594 -9.01 3.84 -14.03
C GLY A 594 -8.95 5.32 -14.43
N LEU A 595 -8.95 5.63 -15.73
CA LEU A 595 -8.91 6.99 -16.27
C LEU A 595 -10.32 7.60 -16.31
N LYS A 596 -10.74 8.23 -15.21
CA LYS A 596 -12.13 8.69 -14.97
C LYS A 596 -12.64 9.70 -16.01
N ASP A 597 -11.92 10.80 -16.20
CA ASP A 597 -12.36 11.87 -17.10
C ASP A 597 -12.17 11.49 -18.58
N GLU A 598 -11.18 10.66 -18.89
CA GLU A 598 -11.03 10.06 -20.22
C GLU A 598 -12.22 9.12 -20.53
N ALA A 599 -12.64 8.28 -19.58
CA ALA A 599 -13.82 7.44 -19.70
C ALA A 599 -15.08 8.30 -19.91
N ARG A 600 -15.22 9.42 -19.19
CA ARG A 600 -16.29 10.40 -19.40
C ARG A 600 -16.27 10.94 -20.84
N ARG A 601 -15.12 11.43 -21.31
CA ARG A 601 -14.95 12.03 -22.65
C ARG A 601 -15.23 11.02 -23.77
N LEU A 602 -14.66 9.83 -23.68
CA LEU A 602 -14.84 8.77 -24.66
C LEU A 602 -16.30 8.31 -24.74
N THR A 603 -16.99 8.24 -23.59
CA THR A 603 -18.42 7.93 -23.55
C THR A 603 -19.25 8.99 -24.28
N VAL A 604 -18.97 10.28 -24.05
CA VAL A 604 -19.64 11.38 -24.79
C VAL A 604 -19.40 11.26 -26.29
N ASN A 605 -18.16 10.98 -26.71
CA ASN A 605 -17.82 10.82 -28.12
C ASN A 605 -18.52 9.62 -28.77
N LEU A 606 -18.60 8.48 -28.08
CA LEU A 606 -19.29 7.28 -28.55
C LEU A 606 -20.80 7.52 -28.72
N LEU A 607 -21.43 8.20 -27.75
CA LEU A 607 -22.83 8.60 -27.86
C LEU A 607 -23.05 9.56 -29.03
N ALA A 608 -22.17 10.55 -29.21
CA ALA A 608 -22.22 11.49 -30.33
C ALA A 608 -22.02 10.80 -31.70
N SER A 609 -21.25 9.70 -31.74
CA SER A 609 -21.05 8.89 -32.95
C SER A 609 -22.25 7.99 -33.30
N GLY A 610 -23.29 7.97 -32.45
CA GLY A 610 -24.53 7.22 -32.69
C GLY A 610 -24.58 5.81 -32.12
N LYS A 611 -23.59 5.40 -31.30
CA LYS A 611 -23.64 4.09 -30.60
C LYS A 611 -24.70 4.15 -29.50
N SER A 612 -25.50 3.09 -29.34
CA SER A 612 -26.57 3.09 -28.35
C SER A 612 -26.02 2.98 -26.92
N GLU A 613 -26.76 3.53 -25.96
CA GLU A 613 -26.41 3.52 -24.54
C GLU A 613 -26.22 2.10 -24.01
N LEU A 614 -27.13 1.19 -24.37
CA LEU A 614 -27.08 -0.20 -23.96
C LEU A 614 -25.92 -0.95 -24.62
N ASP A 615 -25.55 -0.63 -25.86
CA ASP A 615 -24.40 -1.25 -26.52
C ASP A 615 -23.09 -0.79 -25.88
N ILE A 616 -22.98 0.49 -25.48
CA ILE A 616 -21.80 0.97 -24.74
C ILE A 616 -21.68 0.22 -23.41
N VAL A 617 -22.78 0.03 -22.68
CA VAL A 617 -22.77 -0.74 -21.42
C VAL A 617 -22.40 -2.21 -21.64
N ASN A 618 -23.13 -2.90 -22.50
CA ASN A 618 -23.03 -4.36 -22.64
C ASN A 618 -21.80 -4.82 -23.43
N GLU A 619 -21.35 -4.05 -24.42
CA GLU A 619 -20.22 -4.44 -25.27
C GLU A 619 -18.88 -3.85 -24.84
N LEU A 620 -18.86 -2.74 -24.08
CA LEU A 620 -17.62 -2.04 -23.72
C LEU A 620 -17.38 -2.01 -22.21
N LEU A 621 -18.33 -1.51 -21.42
CA LEU A 621 -18.13 -1.31 -19.98
C LEU A 621 -18.12 -2.62 -19.19
N ILE A 622 -19.14 -3.48 -19.36
CA ILE A 622 -19.22 -4.76 -18.63
C ILE A 622 -18.03 -5.67 -18.96
N PRO A 623 -17.65 -5.89 -20.24
CA PRO A 623 -16.48 -6.71 -20.55
C PRO A 623 -15.17 -6.15 -19.98
N ALA A 624 -14.99 -4.83 -19.94
CA ALA A 624 -13.82 -4.22 -19.32
C ALA A 624 -13.77 -4.50 -17.80
N LEU A 625 -14.91 -4.39 -17.10
CA LEU A 625 -15.02 -4.73 -15.68
C LEU A 625 -14.79 -6.21 -15.41
N ASP A 626 -15.29 -7.11 -16.28
CA ASP A 626 -15.03 -8.56 -16.17
C ASP A 626 -13.53 -8.90 -16.31
N VAL A 627 -12.81 -8.21 -17.21
CA VAL A 627 -11.35 -8.36 -17.34
C VAL A 627 -10.67 -7.94 -16.03
N VAL A 628 -11.03 -6.79 -15.48
CA VAL A 628 -10.46 -6.25 -14.22
C VAL A 628 -10.77 -7.18 -13.04
N GLY A 629 -12.01 -7.62 -12.88
CA GLY A 629 -12.39 -8.60 -11.86
C GLY A 629 -11.65 -9.92 -12.00
N GLY A 630 -11.40 -10.38 -13.24
CA GLY A 630 -10.53 -11.53 -13.52
C GLY A 630 -9.09 -11.34 -13.10
N ARG A 631 -8.50 -10.16 -13.32
CA ARG A 631 -7.14 -9.85 -12.88
C ARG A 631 -7.03 -9.81 -11.35
N PHE A 632 -8.06 -9.30 -10.66
CA PHE A 632 -8.09 -9.24 -9.19
C PHE A 632 -8.09 -10.63 -8.55
N GLU A 633 -8.92 -11.57 -9.05
CA GLU A 633 -8.94 -12.96 -8.56
C GLU A 633 -7.61 -13.70 -8.73
N ARG A 634 -6.87 -13.40 -9.81
CA ARG A 634 -5.55 -13.99 -10.04
C ARG A 634 -4.43 -13.30 -9.26
N GLY A 635 -4.75 -12.24 -8.51
CA GLY A 635 -3.75 -11.43 -7.79
C GLY A 635 -2.85 -10.60 -8.70
N GLU A 636 -3.27 -10.33 -9.94
CA GLU A 636 -2.53 -9.49 -10.90
C GLU A 636 -2.77 -8.00 -10.66
N ILE A 637 -3.93 -7.64 -10.09
CA ILE A 637 -4.24 -6.30 -9.59
C ILE A 637 -4.81 -6.41 -8.18
N PHE A 638 -4.75 -5.33 -7.41
CA PHE A 638 -5.22 -5.31 -6.02
C PHE A 638 -6.42 -4.40 -5.85
N LEU A 639 -6.99 -4.39 -4.63
CA LEU A 639 -8.19 -3.63 -4.30
C LEU A 639 -8.12 -2.15 -4.74
N PRO A 640 -7.00 -1.42 -4.56
CA PRO A 640 -6.85 -0.06 -5.04
C PRO A 640 -7.16 0.13 -6.54
N GLN A 641 -6.58 -0.71 -7.41
CA GLN A 641 -6.76 -0.65 -8.86
C GLN A 641 -8.19 -1.03 -9.25
N LEU A 642 -8.79 -2.01 -8.56
CA LEU A 642 -10.18 -2.41 -8.76
C LEU A 642 -11.14 -1.25 -8.48
N ILE A 643 -10.96 -0.53 -7.37
CA ILE A 643 -11.75 0.66 -7.02
C ILE A 643 -11.57 1.79 -8.03
N ASN A 644 -10.35 2.00 -8.54
CA ASN A 644 -10.14 3.06 -9.52
C ASN A 644 -10.79 2.75 -10.88
N SER A 645 -10.67 1.51 -11.35
CA SER A 645 -11.35 1.05 -12.56
C SER A 645 -12.87 1.16 -12.45
N ALA A 646 -13.41 0.72 -11.32
CA ALA A 646 -14.79 0.92 -10.91
C ALA A 646 -15.24 2.38 -11.02
N GLY A 647 -14.48 3.31 -10.42
CA GLY A 647 -14.78 4.74 -10.48
C GLY A 647 -14.78 5.30 -11.91
N ALA A 648 -13.88 4.83 -12.78
CA ALA A 648 -13.86 5.23 -14.19
C ALA A 648 -15.07 4.71 -14.96
N ALA A 649 -15.51 3.47 -14.69
CA ALA A 649 -16.75 2.94 -15.24
C ALA A 649 -17.97 3.74 -14.76
N GLN A 650 -18.00 4.11 -13.47
CA GLN A 650 -19.09 4.89 -12.89
C GLN A 650 -19.27 6.25 -13.59
N GLU A 651 -18.19 6.96 -13.89
CA GLU A 651 -18.26 8.22 -14.65
C GLU A 651 -18.85 8.03 -16.05
N ALA A 652 -18.53 6.92 -16.72
CA ALA A 652 -19.16 6.56 -17.99
C ALA A 652 -20.66 6.26 -17.82
N PHE A 653 -21.04 5.48 -16.80
CA PHE A 653 -22.43 5.18 -16.49
C PHE A 653 -23.27 6.41 -16.16
N GLU A 654 -22.73 7.40 -15.44
CA GLU A 654 -23.45 8.64 -15.13
C GLU A 654 -23.78 9.45 -16.39
N ILE A 655 -22.86 9.51 -17.36
CA ILE A 655 -23.10 10.15 -18.66
C ILE A 655 -24.21 9.42 -19.41
N ILE A 656 -24.15 8.09 -19.47
CA ILE A 656 -25.15 7.26 -20.14
C ILE A 656 -26.52 7.44 -19.49
N ARG A 657 -26.60 7.39 -18.16
CA ARG A 657 -27.85 7.58 -17.40
C ARG A 657 -28.46 8.96 -17.68
N THR A 658 -27.63 10.00 -17.69
CA THR A 658 -28.05 11.37 -18.00
C THR A 658 -28.63 11.48 -19.41
N GLU A 659 -28.01 10.82 -20.39
CA GLU A 659 -28.47 10.86 -21.79
C GLU A 659 -29.76 10.06 -21.99
N MET A 660 -29.91 8.90 -21.34
CA MET A 660 -31.16 8.12 -21.36
C MET A 660 -32.32 8.86 -20.70
N ALA A 661 -32.06 9.53 -19.58
CA ALA A 661 -33.05 10.35 -18.90
C ALA A 661 -33.58 11.48 -19.81
N LYS A 662 -32.72 12.08 -20.65
CA LYS A 662 -33.15 13.06 -21.67
C LYS A 662 -33.99 12.43 -22.79
N LYS A 663 -33.71 11.19 -23.17
CA LYS A 663 -34.43 10.45 -24.23
C LYS A 663 -35.73 9.80 -23.74
N GLY A 664 -36.03 9.87 -22.44
CA GLY A 664 -37.23 9.25 -21.85
C GLY A 664 -37.17 7.72 -21.81
N THR A 665 -36.00 7.13 -22.06
CA THR A 665 -35.74 5.70 -21.86
C THR A 665 -35.39 5.49 -20.40
N GLY A 666 -36.10 4.57 -19.72
CA GLY A 666 -36.00 4.36 -18.27
C GLY A 666 -34.60 4.00 -17.76
N THR A 667 -34.46 3.88 -16.44
CA THR A 667 -33.19 3.61 -15.74
C THR A 667 -32.50 2.31 -16.20
N VAL A 668 -31.18 2.39 -16.41
CA VAL A 668 -30.25 1.25 -16.59
C VAL A 668 -30.03 0.55 -15.24
N SER A 669 -31.05 -0.12 -14.72
CA SER A 669 -30.90 -0.97 -13.56
C SER A 669 -31.23 -2.40 -13.95
N LYS A 670 -30.25 -3.29 -13.83
CA LYS A 670 -30.44 -4.75 -13.97
C LYS A 670 -31.22 -5.37 -12.81
N GLY A 671 -31.72 -4.56 -11.88
CA GLY A 671 -32.40 -5.00 -10.66
C GLY A 671 -31.94 -4.22 -9.42
N LYS A 672 -32.77 -4.25 -8.39
CA LYS A 672 -32.45 -3.69 -7.07
C LYS A 672 -31.85 -4.77 -6.18
N VAL A 673 -30.89 -4.40 -5.36
CA VAL A 673 -30.26 -5.30 -4.41
C VAL A 673 -30.01 -4.59 -3.09
N ILE A 674 -30.25 -5.24 -1.96
CA ILE A 674 -29.88 -4.72 -0.64
C ILE A 674 -28.52 -5.26 -0.26
N VAL A 675 -27.65 -4.41 0.30
CA VAL A 675 -26.39 -4.85 0.91
C VAL A 675 -26.28 -4.22 2.31
N ALA A 676 -25.99 -5.03 3.32
CA ALA A 676 -25.93 -4.60 4.73
C ALA A 676 -24.89 -5.42 5.51
N THR A 677 -24.23 -4.81 6.51
CA THR A 677 -23.68 -5.64 7.60
C THR A 677 -24.78 -5.93 8.61
N VAL A 678 -24.71 -7.09 9.23
CA VAL A 678 -25.70 -7.52 10.20
C VAL A 678 -25.55 -6.77 11.52
N LYS A 679 -26.61 -6.78 12.33
CA LYS A 679 -26.60 -6.18 13.68
C LYS A 679 -25.38 -6.66 14.48
N GLY A 680 -24.76 -5.75 15.22
CA GLY A 680 -23.54 -5.93 16.00
C GLY A 680 -22.25 -5.92 15.18
N ASP A 681 -22.32 -5.91 13.84
CA ASP A 681 -21.13 -5.88 12.99
C ASP A 681 -20.87 -4.49 12.42
N ILE A 682 -19.81 -3.86 12.89
CA ILE A 682 -19.39 -2.53 12.46
C ILE A 682 -18.39 -2.55 11.29
N HIS A 683 -17.97 -3.72 10.82
CA HIS A 683 -16.96 -3.84 9.78
C HIS A 683 -17.58 -3.79 8.40
N ASP A 684 -17.50 -2.65 7.73
CA ASP A 684 -18.24 -2.38 6.51
C ASP A 684 -17.37 -2.24 5.25
N ILE A 685 -16.06 -2.41 5.37
CA ILE A 685 -15.13 -2.33 4.24
C ILE A 685 -15.53 -3.34 3.15
N GLY A 686 -15.67 -4.62 3.50
CA GLY A 686 -16.08 -5.67 2.55
C GLY A 686 -17.44 -5.37 1.91
N LYS A 687 -18.43 -4.96 2.72
CA LYS A 687 -19.77 -4.54 2.26
C LYS A 687 -19.71 -3.36 1.29
N ASN A 688 -18.90 -2.34 1.59
CA ASN A 688 -18.72 -1.17 0.72
C ASN A 688 -18.07 -1.56 -0.61
N ILE A 689 -17.13 -2.49 -0.60
CA ILE A 689 -16.53 -3.03 -1.84
C ILE A 689 -17.57 -3.78 -2.67
N VAL A 690 -18.34 -4.69 -2.04
CA VAL A 690 -19.44 -5.41 -2.72
C VAL A 690 -20.44 -4.42 -3.30
N LYS A 691 -20.87 -3.42 -2.54
CA LYS A 691 -21.73 -2.34 -3.04
C LYS A 691 -21.11 -1.68 -4.26
N THR A 692 -19.91 -1.15 -4.15
CA THR A 692 -19.25 -0.42 -5.24
C THR A 692 -19.16 -1.29 -6.47
N ILE A 693 -18.68 -2.53 -6.34
CA ILE A 693 -18.54 -3.46 -7.47
C ILE A 693 -19.91 -3.77 -8.08
N VAL A 694 -20.92 -4.13 -7.29
CA VAL A 694 -22.26 -4.45 -7.79
C VAL A 694 -22.92 -3.23 -8.46
N GLU A 695 -22.73 -2.01 -7.94
CA GLU A 695 -23.15 -0.77 -8.60
C GLU A 695 -22.49 -0.62 -9.98
N ASN A 696 -21.20 -0.94 -10.11
CA ASN A 696 -20.48 -0.85 -11.39
C ASN A 696 -20.99 -1.84 -12.44
N TYR A 697 -21.56 -2.96 -12.01
CA TYR A 697 -22.17 -3.93 -12.92
C TYR A 697 -23.59 -3.55 -13.36
N GLY A 698 -24.07 -2.36 -12.98
CA GLY A 698 -25.36 -1.80 -13.42
C GLY A 698 -26.55 -2.18 -12.53
N TYR A 699 -26.31 -2.64 -11.30
CA TYR A 699 -27.35 -2.91 -10.32
C TYR A 699 -27.60 -1.71 -9.43
N ARG A 700 -28.84 -1.50 -8.97
CA ARG A 700 -29.16 -0.45 -8.00
C ARG A 700 -29.00 -1.01 -6.59
N VAL A 701 -27.90 -0.65 -5.91
CA VAL A 701 -27.66 -1.07 -4.54
C VAL A 701 -28.38 -0.14 -3.55
N ILE A 702 -29.19 -0.73 -2.68
CA ILE A 702 -29.75 -0.10 -1.48
C ILE A 702 -28.83 -0.49 -0.32
N ASP A 703 -27.89 0.39 -0.03
CA ASP A 703 -26.95 0.23 1.06
C ASP A 703 -27.59 0.63 2.39
N LEU A 704 -27.85 -0.36 3.25
CA LEU A 704 -28.40 -0.10 4.59
C LEU A 704 -27.32 0.30 5.60
N GLY A 705 -26.05 0.28 5.19
CA GLY A 705 -24.92 0.64 6.02
C GLY A 705 -24.45 -0.51 6.90
N ARG A 706 -24.01 -0.16 8.11
CA ARG A 706 -23.42 -1.07 9.07
C ARG A 706 -24.17 -1.13 10.38
N ASP A 707 -24.02 -2.23 11.11
CA ASP A 707 -24.76 -2.53 12.34
C ASP A 707 -26.28 -2.38 12.12
N VAL A 708 -26.79 -3.04 11.09
CA VAL A 708 -28.17 -2.83 10.63
C VAL A 708 -29.14 -3.69 11.44
N PRO A 709 -30.17 -3.10 12.09
CA PRO A 709 -31.21 -3.85 12.77
C PRO A 709 -31.97 -4.79 11.83
N ILE A 710 -32.37 -5.96 12.33
CA ILE A 710 -33.07 -6.99 11.56
C ILE A 710 -34.35 -6.43 10.92
N GLU A 711 -35.10 -5.65 11.69
CA GLU A 711 -36.35 -5.04 11.27
C GLU A 711 -36.13 -4.09 10.08
N THR A 712 -35.03 -3.33 10.10
CA THR A 712 -34.69 -2.39 9.03
C THR A 712 -34.42 -3.12 7.71
N VAL A 713 -33.76 -4.28 7.75
CA VAL A 713 -33.52 -5.11 6.57
C VAL A 713 -34.84 -5.63 6.00
N VAL A 714 -35.70 -6.21 6.84
CA VAL A 714 -37.00 -6.78 6.43
C VAL A 714 -37.94 -5.69 5.90
N GLU A 715 -38.10 -4.59 6.63
CA GLU A 715 -38.97 -3.47 6.22
C GLU A 715 -38.52 -2.85 4.90
N THR A 716 -37.21 -2.68 4.70
CA THR A 716 -36.68 -2.13 3.45
C THR A 716 -36.91 -3.12 2.30
N ALA A 717 -36.66 -4.42 2.49
CA ALA A 717 -36.88 -5.43 1.46
C ALA A 717 -38.33 -5.43 0.94
N ILE A 718 -39.30 -5.32 1.84
CA ILE A 718 -40.73 -5.25 1.50
C ILE A 718 -41.09 -3.89 0.88
N ARG A 719 -40.68 -2.79 1.51
CA ARG A 719 -41.04 -1.43 1.07
C ARG A 719 -40.52 -1.11 -0.33
N GLU A 720 -39.31 -1.56 -0.64
CA GLU A 720 -38.63 -1.28 -1.92
C GLU A 720 -38.80 -2.39 -2.96
N ASP A 721 -39.52 -3.47 -2.60
CA ASP A 721 -39.74 -4.67 -3.43
C ASP A 721 -38.43 -5.26 -3.97
N VAL A 722 -37.51 -5.57 -3.05
CA VAL A 722 -36.16 -6.06 -3.39
C VAL A 722 -36.10 -7.59 -3.29
N HIS A 723 -35.72 -8.25 -4.38
CA HIS A 723 -35.70 -9.71 -4.47
C HIS A 723 -34.33 -10.37 -4.25
N LEU A 724 -33.27 -9.58 -4.03
CA LEU A 724 -31.94 -10.09 -3.74
C LEU A 724 -31.29 -9.27 -2.62
N ILE A 725 -30.81 -9.97 -1.58
CA ILE A 725 -30.29 -9.36 -0.34
C ILE A 725 -28.94 -9.98 0.01
N GLY A 726 -27.93 -9.13 0.20
CA GLY A 726 -26.58 -9.50 0.59
C GLY A 726 -26.30 -9.09 2.03
N LEU A 727 -25.94 -10.07 2.86
CA LEU A 727 -25.60 -9.84 4.27
C LEU A 727 -24.11 -10.11 4.50
N SER A 728 -23.45 -9.21 5.23
CA SER A 728 -22.03 -9.35 5.58
C SER A 728 -21.81 -9.44 7.09
N ALA A 729 -20.87 -10.31 7.48
CA ALA A 729 -20.35 -10.41 8.84
C ALA A 729 -18.84 -10.69 8.83
N LEU A 730 -18.06 -9.90 9.57
CA LEU A 730 -16.61 -10.09 9.75
C LEU A 730 -16.27 -10.74 11.10
N MET A 731 -17.14 -10.62 12.11
CA MET A 731 -16.89 -11.22 13.44
C MET A 731 -17.67 -12.53 13.60
N THR A 732 -17.08 -13.56 14.21
CA THR A 732 -17.83 -14.80 14.53
C THR A 732 -19.01 -14.53 15.45
N THR A 733 -18.89 -13.54 16.34
CA THR A 733 -19.94 -13.13 17.27
C THR A 733 -21.17 -12.53 16.61
N THR A 734 -21.08 -12.07 15.35
CA THR A 734 -22.21 -11.44 14.63
C THR A 734 -22.93 -12.42 13.71
N LEU A 735 -22.43 -13.65 13.57
CA LEU A 735 -23.04 -14.71 12.77
C LEU A 735 -24.43 -15.11 13.26
N ALA A 736 -24.67 -15.10 14.58
CA ALA A 736 -26.00 -15.36 15.12
C ALA A 736 -27.04 -14.33 14.63
N ASN A 737 -26.65 -13.04 14.56
CA ASN A 737 -27.53 -11.98 14.06
C ASN A 737 -27.81 -12.14 12.55
N MET A 738 -26.85 -12.68 11.79
CA MET A 738 -27.08 -13.04 10.39
C MET A 738 -28.11 -14.15 10.24
N ASP A 739 -28.04 -15.20 11.05
CA ASP A 739 -29.01 -16.31 11.05
C ASP A 739 -30.41 -15.80 11.43
N GLU A 740 -30.50 -14.97 12.47
CA GLU A 740 -31.75 -14.32 12.86
C GLU A 740 -32.32 -13.41 11.76
N THR A 741 -31.47 -12.67 11.04
CA THR A 741 -31.88 -11.83 9.91
C THR A 741 -32.48 -12.68 8.77
N ILE A 742 -31.83 -13.79 8.42
CA ILE A 742 -32.32 -14.71 7.40
C ILE A 742 -33.67 -15.29 7.80
N LYS A 743 -33.80 -15.77 9.05
CA LYS A 743 -35.07 -16.29 9.59
C LYS A 743 -36.19 -15.25 9.54
N ALA A 744 -35.90 -14.01 9.90
CA ALA A 744 -36.89 -12.92 9.86
C ALA A 744 -37.34 -12.60 8.42
N LEU A 745 -36.40 -12.55 7.46
CA LEU A 745 -36.71 -12.37 6.04
C LEU A 745 -37.60 -13.50 5.51
N ARG A 746 -37.32 -14.76 5.86
CA ARG A 746 -38.17 -15.90 5.49
C ARG A 746 -39.56 -15.82 6.14
N ALA A 747 -39.62 -15.48 7.43
CA ALA A 747 -40.88 -15.38 8.19
C ALA A 747 -41.79 -14.25 7.66
N SER A 748 -41.22 -13.22 7.04
CA SER A 748 -41.98 -12.12 6.43
C SER A 748 -42.82 -12.54 5.21
N GLY A 749 -42.47 -13.66 4.57
CA GLY A 749 -43.11 -14.13 3.34
C GLY A 749 -42.71 -13.37 2.06
N HIS A 750 -41.80 -12.38 2.15
CA HIS A 750 -41.30 -11.66 0.98
C HIS A 750 -40.42 -12.57 0.10
N PRO A 751 -40.70 -12.73 -1.21
CA PRO A 751 -39.98 -13.66 -2.07
C PRO A 751 -38.62 -13.09 -2.49
N CYS A 752 -37.62 -13.20 -1.60
CA CYS A 752 -36.25 -12.76 -1.83
C CYS A 752 -35.25 -13.92 -1.78
N LYS A 753 -34.19 -13.80 -2.57
CA LYS A 753 -32.97 -14.61 -2.47
C LYS A 753 -31.95 -13.91 -1.58
N ILE A 754 -31.21 -14.68 -0.80
CA ILE A 754 -30.25 -14.16 0.17
C ILE A 754 -28.88 -14.76 -0.11
N TRP A 755 -27.87 -13.91 -0.26
CA TRP A 755 -26.48 -14.35 -0.22
C TRP A 755 -25.78 -13.80 1.03
N VAL A 756 -24.80 -14.56 1.52
CA VAL A 756 -24.00 -14.18 2.68
C VAL A 756 -22.51 -14.21 2.35
N GLY A 757 -21.73 -13.37 3.02
CA GLY A 757 -20.27 -13.35 2.88
C GLY A 757 -19.57 -12.67 4.06
N GLY A 758 -18.25 -12.79 4.10
CA GLY A 758 -17.39 -12.20 5.12
C GLY A 758 -16.35 -13.18 5.69
N ALA A 759 -15.31 -12.65 6.33
CA ALA A 759 -14.06 -13.37 6.61
C ALA A 759 -14.21 -14.62 7.49
N VAL A 760 -15.26 -14.66 8.31
CA VAL A 760 -15.54 -15.76 9.25
C VAL A 760 -16.55 -16.78 8.73
N LEU A 761 -17.09 -16.58 7.52
CA LEU A 761 -18.11 -17.46 6.93
C LEU A 761 -17.48 -18.53 6.05
N THR A 762 -18.03 -19.75 6.16
CA THR A 762 -17.74 -20.88 5.27
C THR A 762 -18.98 -21.25 4.44
N PRO A 763 -18.80 -21.93 3.29
CA PRO A 763 -19.93 -22.40 2.47
C PRO A 763 -20.90 -23.31 3.25
N GLU A 764 -20.37 -24.18 4.10
CA GLU A 764 -21.16 -25.10 4.92
C GLU A 764 -22.04 -24.36 5.93
N TYR A 765 -21.48 -23.31 6.54
CA TYR A 765 -22.19 -22.51 7.53
C TYR A 765 -23.28 -21.64 6.88
N ALA A 766 -22.98 -21.00 5.75
CA ALA A 766 -23.96 -20.27 4.95
C ALA A 766 -25.17 -21.14 4.59
N HIS A 767 -24.95 -22.39 4.19
CA HIS A 767 -26.02 -23.32 3.88
C HIS A 767 -26.85 -23.70 5.13
N LYS A 768 -26.20 -23.94 6.27
CA LYS A 768 -26.86 -24.27 7.54
C LYS A 768 -27.81 -23.16 8.03
N MET A 769 -27.48 -21.89 7.77
CA MET A 769 -28.30 -20.72 8.13
C MET A 769 -29.48 -20.48 7.17
N GLY A 770 -29.56 -21.22 6.06
CA GLY A 770 -30.64 -21.07 5.07
C GLY A 770 -30.44 -19.91 4.08
N ALA A 771 -29.19 -19.46 3.88
CA ALA A 771 -28.83 -18.60 2.76
C ALA A 771 -28.97 -19.38 1.44
N ASP A 772 -29.36 -18.70 0.36
CA ASP A 772 -29.44 -19.29 -0.98
C ASP A 772 -28.05 -19.42 -1.61
N TYR A 773 -27.15 -18.48 -1.30
CA TYR A 773 -25.80 -18.42 -1.85
C TYR A 773 -24.76 -18.03 -0.80
N TYR A 774 -23.52 -18.47 -1.01
CA TYR A 774 -22.33 -17.98 -0.32
C TYR A 774 -21.46 -17.27 -1.35
N ALA A 775 -20.98 -16.07 -1.01
CA ALA A 775 -20.01 -15.35 -1.81
C ALA A 775 -18.71 -15.22 -1.01
N ARG A 776 -17.63 -15.84 -1.50
CA ARG A 776 -16.31 -15.73 -0.87
C ARG A 776 -15.69 -14.35 -1.07
N ASP A 777 -16.04 -13.69 -2.17
CA ASP A 777 -15.49 -12.42 -2.60
C ASP A 777 -16.56 -11.55 -3.30
N ALA A 778 -16.17 -10.33 -3.64
CA ALA A 778 -17.09 -9.37 -4.23
C ALA A 778 -17.47 -9.68 -5.68
N ARG A 779 -16.70 -10.51 -6.41
CA ARG A 779 -17.03 -10.92 -7.77
C ARG A 779 -18.08 -12.02 -7.77
N GLU A 780 -17.99 -13.00 -6.89
CA GLU A 780 -19.06 -13.99 -6.71
C GLU A 780 -20.39 -13.32 -6.36
N SER A 781 -20.36 -12.21 -5.62
CA SER A 781 -21.56 -11.39 -5.37
C SER A 781 -22.18 -10.84 -6.68
N VAL A 782 -21.37 -10.46 -7.66
CA VAL A 782 -21.84 -10.03 -8.99
C VAL A 782 -22.38 -11.19 -9.79
N ASP A 783 -21.73 -12.35 -9.75
CA ASP A 783 -22.20 -13.56 -10.44
C ASP A 783 -23.57 -13.99 -9.91
N ILE A 784 -23.79 -13.90 -8.59
CA ILE A 784 -25.10 -14.12 -7.96
C ILE A 784 -26.12 -13.08 -8.44
N CYS A 785 -25.76 -11.79 -8.50
CA CYS A 785 -26.63 -10.75 -9.06
C CYS A 785 -27.03 -11.06 -10.51
N ARG A 786 -26.10 -11.55 -11.33
CA ARG A 786 -26.34 -11.96 -12.73
C ARG A 786 -27.27 -13.16 -12.82
N GLU A 787 -27.07 -14.17 -11.98
CA GLU A 787 -27.90 -15.37 -11.94
C GLU A 787 -29.35 -15.06 -11.52
N VAL A 788 -29.54 -14.20 -10.52
CA VAL A 788 -30.86 -13.95 -9.91
C VAL A 788 -31.63 -12.84 -10.61
N LEU A 789 -30.96 -11.76 -11.05
CA LEU A 789 -31.61 -10.54 -11.54
C LEU A 789 -31.46 -10.34 -13.06
N GLY A 790 -30.48 -10.99 -13.71
CA GLY A 790 -30.19 -10.85 -15.15
C GLY A 790 -29.03 -9.91 -15.47
#